data_AF-A0A651E391-F1
#
_entry.id   AF-A0A651E391-F1
#
_cell.length_a   1.000
_cell.length_b   1.000
_cell.length_c   1.000
_cell.angle_alpha   90.00
_cell.angle_beta   90.00
_cell.angle_gamma   90.00
#
_symmetry.space_group_name_H-M   'P 1'
#
loop_
_entity.id
_entity.type
_entity.pdbx_description
1 polymer ?
#
loop_
_entity_poly.entity_id
_entity_poly.type
_entity_poly.pdbx_seq_one_letter_code
_entity_poly.pdbx_strand_id
1 'polypeptide(L)'
;MAEKLNLTPILHACAKQSSSARLPFRYVREFVTQYANRRADEQPELSALTDDRAEGTLVESLTAMEKDGLLSLQYSGGSVISVFFPLYFLGLIRDKYKQIENRPSVPFPDDASLESVIPADLVRPVDVTSEYVEWIQKSDEVAPEILRLQFPDKIPSIIVVSESVATELLSMCMQKVRLYLRSTKNASYIHHKLLSHFPTREAALSDAIRQVLTTPHDAVSTIRRPTDFTYNLWTHMCTSMIKDIRSRNELLEHDSSSAQAAYLIGYYNAYYRGLDQKQREEEFALKVVEKHLEDSRVPFTFRDVITLPDDRGNPISRKLPTDRVAETIEKRIKPGSGDSLAPLLRIRGADQVDYYVPSAHAFAHFLQHREALSDELRRYYIERCSAAFKQDRVLMSMKNDELFQKHILQEVRTRSPYLAGLLKYEILFLLAQSTKGNADYREDLRIIFAPEKGRLQPLDVVFELDRNRIIKDAELLLPFYLGTPFLRAITRYVRALFSGRVRPSDRVEHDVADERDSRSSTTSSGRTSTSSTIGDDEGIDTDEAPPMSAVDTGMKSDTSRGTGVSSGPTRPKSAGSKAPNAAYRQQVKDVVQEFIPDPSSIDKVLGDLHEKWNPLIAEPAKSNLREDINSLVRDFLRKMRSGFRSAPPGADRIRKMAQELSDKDSFAQIRRKESLRRYIELYMLKLLGRL
;
A
#
# COMPACT_ATOMS: atom_id res chain seq x y z
N MET A 1 25.31 -8.13 37.77
CA MET A 1 25.75 -7.70 36.42
C MET A 1 26.65 -6.51 36.65
N ALA A 2 27.96 -6.64 36.42
CA ALA A 2 28.88 -5.52 36.57
C ALA A 2 28.59 -4.49 35.45
N GLU A 3 28.48 -3.21 35.80
CA GLU A 3 28.40 -2.13 34.81
C GLU A 3 29.57 -2.26 33.84
N LYS A 4 29.28 -2.36 32.54
CA LYS A 4 30.32 -2.41 31.50
C LYS A 4 31.11 -1.11 31.56
N LEU A 5 32.39 -1.18 31.90
CA LEU A 5 33.26 -0.02 31.94
C LEU A 5 33.40 0.59 30.54
N ASN A 6 32.98 1.84 30.36
CA ASN A 6 33.09 2.52 29.06
C ASN A 6 34.51 3.10 28.87
N LEU A 7 35.39 2.33 28.23
CA LEU A 7 36.77 2.73 27.95
C LEU A 7 36.93 3.63 26.72
N THR A 8 35.88 3.82 25.92
CA THR A 8 35.88 4.60 24.67
C THR A 8 36.48 6.01 24.82
N PRO A 9 36.08 6.86 25.81
CA PRO A 9 36.67 8.20 25.95
C PRO A 9 38.15 8.16 26.34
N ILE A 10 38.57 7.15 27.11
CA ILE A 10 39.96 6.99 27.57
C ILE A 10 40.84 6.54 26.39
N LEU A 11 40.38 5.57 25.60
CA LEU A 11 41.07 5.13 24.38
C LEU A 11 41.14 6.23 23.33
N HIS A 12 40.11 7.06 23.20
CA HIS A 12 40.13 8.22 22.33
C HIS A 12 41.18 9.25 22.79
N ALA A 13 41.28 9.54 24.08
CA ALA A 13 42.33 10.42 24.62
C ALA A 13 43.74 9.83 24.43
N CYS A 14 43.91 8.52 24.63
CA CYS A 14 45.16 7.79 24.41
C CYS A 14 45.60 7.82 22.93
N ALA A 15 44.66 7.57 22.01
CA ALA A 15 44.89 7.64 20.56
C ALA A 15 45.21 9.06 20.10
N LYS A 16 44.58 10.08 20.70
CA LYS A 16 44.88 11.49 20.43
C LYS A 16 46.27 11.91 20.92
N GLN A 17 46.73 11.41 22.08
CA GLN A 17 48.07 11.72 22.58
C GLN A 17 49.18 11.06 21.76
N SER A 18 48.93 9.84 21.28
CA SER A 18 49.89 9.07 20.48
C SER A 18 49.80 9.34 18.97
N SER A 19 48.82 10.14 18.53
CA SER A 19 48.50 10.42 17.12
C SER A 19 48.42 9.15 16.25
N SER A 20 47.91 8.05 16.82
CA SER A 20 47.88 6.74 16.16
C SER A 20 46.60 5.97 16.50
N ALA A 21 46.01 5.33 15.48
CA ALA A 21 44.90 4.38 15.66
C ALA A 21 45.38 3.00 16.17
N ARG A 22 46.68 2.69 16.03
CA ARG A 22 47.28 1.46 16.56
C ARG A 22 48.07 1.79 17.82
N LEU A 23 47.61 1.24 18.94
CA LEU A 23 48.15 1.52 20.27
C LEU A 23 48.82 0.26 20.84
N PRO A 24 50.11 0.31 21.19
CA PRO A 24 50.73 -0.78 21.93
C PRO A 24 50.01 -0.99 23.27
N PHE A 25 49.68 -2.23 23.62
CA PHE A 25 48.92 -2.54 24.83
C PHE A 25 49.62 -2.03 26.10
N ARG A 26 50.95 -2.09 26.15
CA ARG A 26 51.75 -1.53 27.25
C ARG A 26 51.49 -0.03 27.46
N TYR A 27 51.40 0.73 26.37
CA TYR A 27 51.12 2.16 26.39
C TYR A 27 49.68 2.45 26.81
N VAL A 28 48.71 1.68 26.29
CA VAL A 28 47.30 1.79 26.70
C VAL A 28 47.17 1.54 28.20
N ARG A 29 47.82 0.49 28.73
CA ARG A 29 47.80 0.16 30.15
C ARG A 29 48.33 1.30 31.01
N GLU A 30 49.53 1.80 30.69
CA GLU A 30 50.14 2.91 31.43
C GLU A 30 49.28 4.17 31.40
N PHE A 31 48.70 4.50 30.24
CA PHE A 31 47.84 5.66 30.09
C PHE A 31 46.53 5.49 30.88
N VAL A 32 45.87 4.33 30.78
CA VAL A 32 44.63 4.02 31.49
C VAL A 32 44.86 4.07 33.00
N THR A 33 45.94 3.48 33.52
CA THR A 33 46.26 3.52 34.95
C THR A 33 46.57 4.94 35.43
N GLN A 34 47.31 5.74 34.65
CA GLN A 34 47.56 7.16 34.99
C GLN A 34 46.27 7.99 34.93
N TYR A 35 45.40 7.74 33.96
CA TYR A 35 44.12 8.43 33.79
C TYR A 35 43.15 8.09 34.92
N ALA A 36 43.05 6.80 35.29
CA ALA A 36 42.23 6.32 36.39
C ALA A 36 42.72 6.88 37.74
N ASN A 37 44.03 6.89 38.00
CA ASN A 37 44.60 7.48 39.22
C ASN A 37 44.32 8.99 39.37
N ARG A 38 44.25 9.74 38.26
CA ARG A 38 43.97 11.19 38.28
C ARG A 38 42.49 11.53 38.46
N ARG A 39 41.59 10.60 38.15
CA ARG A 39 40.13 10.80 38.20
C ARG A 39 39.42 9.82 39.14
N ALA A 40 40.17 9.13 40.00
CA ALA A 40 39.66 8.15 40.95
C ALA A 40 38.59 8.76 41.88
N ASP A 41 38.75 10.03 42.23
CA ASP A 41 37.79 10.77 43.08
C ASP A 41 36.53 11.24 42.33
N GLU A 42 36.62 11.43 41.00
CA GLU A 42 35.52 11.92 40.15
C GLU A 42 34.69 10.79 39.54
N GLN A 43 35.27 9.61 39.31
CA GLN A 43 34.63 8.45 38.68
C GLN A 43 35.00 7.15 39.44
N PRO A 44 34.18 6.72 40.42
CA PRO A 44 34.49 5.57 41.28
C PRO A 44 34.55 4.24 40.51
N GLU A 45 33.90 4.15 39.35
CA GLU A 45 33.93 3.00 38.44
C GLU A 45 35.35 2.69 37.93
N LEU A 46 36.23 3.70 37.81
CA LEU A 46 37.60 3.53 37.31
C LEU A 46 38.57 2.93 38.33
N SER A 47 38.16 2.79 39.60
CA SER A 47 38.98 2.20 40.67
C SER A 47 39.38 0.74 40.39
N ALA A 48 38.55 -0.01 39.67
CA ALA A 48 38.84 -1.38 39.25
C ALA A 48 40.02 -1.50 38.25
N LEU A 49 40.48 -0.37 37.68
CA LEU A 49 41.61 -0.28 36.74
C LEU A 49 42.91 0.19 37.42
N THR A 50 42.89 0.40 38.74
CA THR A 50 44.07 0.80 39.53
C THR A 50 44.57 -0.30 40.48
N ASP A 51 43.80 -1.38 40.66
CA ASP A 51 44.13 -2.53 41.52
C ASP A 51 45.13 -3.51 40.88
N ASP A 52 45.70 -4.44 41.65
CA ASP A 52 46.61 -5.50 41.16
C ASP A 52 45.97 -6.40 40.06
N ARG A 53 44.64 -6.37 39.90
CA ARG A 53 43.89 -7.07 38.85
C ARG A 53 43.57 -6.19 37.61
N ALA A 54 44.06 -4.96 37.57
CA ALA A 54 43.76 -3.98 36.52
C ALA A 54 44.03 -4.50 35.10
N GLU A 55 45.09 -5.28 34.91
CA GLU A 55 45.43 -5.84 33.60
C GLU A 55 44.38 -6.85 33.12
N GLY A 56 43.88 -7.71 34.03
CA GLY A 56 42.80 -8.66 33.73
C GLY A 56 41.49 -7.94 33.39
N THR A 57 41.09 -6.97 34.22
CA THR A 57 39.88 -6.16 34.01
C THR A 57 39.94 -5.35 32.71
N LEU A 58 41.11 -4.81 32.37
CA LEU A 58 41.34 -4.06 31.13
C LEU A 58 41.23 -4.98 29.91
N VAL A 59 41.84 -6.17 29.95
CA VAL A 59 41.76 -7.15 28.85
C VAL A 59 40.33 -7.66 28.68
N GLU A 60 39.61 -7.95 29.76
CA GLU A 60 38.19 -8.33 29.72
C GLU A 60 37.32 -7.25 29.07
N SER A 61 37.54 -5.98 29.44
CA SER A 61 36.81 -4.84 28.89
C SER A 61 37.13 -4.59 27.42
N LEU A 62 38.41 -4.69 27.02
CA LEU A 62 38.83 -4.58 25.62
C LEU A 62 38.27 -5.73 24.77
N THR A 63 38.24 -6.95 25.31
CA THR A 63 37.67 -8.13 24.62
C THR A 63 36.15 -7.98 24.46
N ALA A 64 35.47 -7.40 25.44
CA ALA A 64 34.05 -7.06 25.32
C ALA A 64 33.80 -6.02 24.23
N MET A 65 34.64 -4.98 24.13
CA MET A 65 34.56 -3.98 23.06
C MET A 65 34.89 -4.53 21.68
N GLU A 66 35.77 -5.53 21.58
CA GLU A 66 36.03 -6.26 20.33
C GLU A 66 34.81 -7.07 19.88
N LYS A 67 34.12 -7.75 20.81
CA LYS A 67 32.85 -8.44 20.52
C LYS A 67 31.75 -7.48 20.05
N ASP A 68 31.74 -6.28 20.62
CA ASP A 68 30.81 -5.20 20.23
C ASP A 68 31.26 -4.50 18.92
N GLY A 69 32.38 -4.91 18.30
CA GLY A 69 32.87 -4.42 16.99
C GLY A 69 33.53 -3.04 17.01
N LEU A 70 33.83 -2.49 18.19
CA LEU A 70 34.31 -1.12 18.36
C LEU A 70 35.83 -0.98 18.18
N LEU A 71 36.57 -2.08 18.32
CA LEU A 71 38.03 -2.15 18.20
C LEU A 71 38.47 -3.54 17.75
N SER A 72 39.75 -3.70 17.38
CA SER A 72 40.33 -5.00 17.06
C SER A 72 41.61 -5.22 17.86
N LEU A 73 41.78 -6.40 18.44
CA LEU A 73 42.93 -6.76 19.26
C LEU A 73 43.90 -7.64 18.46
N GLN A 74 45.20 -7.34 18.57
CA GLN A 74 46.24 -8.21 18.03
C GLN A 74 46.87 -9.03 19.15
N TYR A 75 46.92 -10.34 18.94
CA TYR A 75 47.45 -11.30 19.90
C TYR A 75 48.78 -11.89 19.42
N SER A 76 49.69 -12.18 20.36
CA SER A 76 50.77 -13.15 20.14
C SER A 76 50.94 -13.97 21.41
N GLY A 77 51.06 -15.29 21.25
CA GLY A 77 51.23 -16.21 22.37
C GLY A 77 50.09 -16.18 23.40
N GLY A 78 48.87 -15.75 23.02
CA GLY A 78 47.72 -15.64 23.91
C GLY A 78 47.61 -14.33 24.70
N SER A 79 48.53 -13.37 24.49
CA SER A 79 48.49 -12.05 25.12
C SER A 79 48.23 -10.94 24.10
N VAL A 80 47.49 -9.90 24.51
CA VAL A 80 47.21 -8.71 23.67
C VAL A 80 48.49 -7.88 23.54
N ILE A 81 48.98 -7.65 22.32
CA ILE A 81 50.15 -6.79 22.06
C ILE A 81 49.72 -5.39 21.66
N SER A 82 48.66 -5.25 20.87
CA SER A 82 48.22 -3.94 20.40
C SER A 82 46.71 -3.88 20.21
N VAL A 83 46.17 -2.69 20.38
CA VAL A 83 44.76 -2.34 20.19
C VAL A 83 44.66 -1.47 18.94
N PHE A 84 43.85 -1.88 17.98
CA PHE A 84 43.45 -1.04 16.85
C PHE A 84 42.11 -0.39 17.17
N PHE A 85 42.06 0.95 17.18
CA PHE A 85 40.88 1.74 17.57
C PHE A 85 40.36 2.58 16.39
N PRO A 86 39.44 2.05 15.57
CA PRO A 86 38.88 2.73 14.39
C PRO A 86 38.24 4.09 14.68
N LEU A 87 37.60 4.25 15.83
CA LEU A 87 36.87 5.48 16.21
C LEU A 87 37.79 6.71 16.33
N TYR A 88 39.11 6.53 16.40
CA TYR A 88 40.09 7.61 16.30
C TYR A 88 39.91 8.44 15.02
N PHE A 89 39.65 7.79 13.88
CA PHE A 89 39.51 8.48 12.60
C PHE A 89 38.26 9.38 12.56
N LEU A 90 37.16 8.96 13.19
CA LEU A 90 35.97 9.81 13.36
C LEU A 90 36.29 11.08 14.15
N GLY A 91 37.05 10.94 15.24
CA GLY A 91 37.52 12.08 16.04
C GLY A 91 38.40 13.05 15.24
N LEU A 92 39.32 12.51 14.45
CA LEU A 92 40.23 13.30 13.61
C LEU A 92 39.46 14.10 12.54
N ILE A 93 38.49 13.47 11.87
CA ILE A 93 37.64 14.15 10.88
C ILE A 93 36.80 15.23 11.56
N ARG A 94 36.14 14.93 12.68
CA ARG A 94 35.36 15.91 13.46
C ARG A 94 36.20 17.12 13.87
N ASP A 95 37.44 16.90 14.32
CA ASP A 95 38.35 17.99 14.70
C ASP A 95 38.72 18.87 13.50
N LYS A 96 38.93 18.30 12.29
CA LYS A 96 39.16 19.09 11.06
C LYS A 96 37.91 19.88 10.65
N TYR A 97 36.71 19.31 10.75
CA TYR A 97 35.46 20.03 10.44
C TYR A 97 35.19 21.16 11.44
N LYS A 98 35.49 20.99 12.73
CA LYS A 98 35.47 22.07 13.73
C LYS A 98 36.46 23.19 13.38
N GLN A 99 37.61 22.88 12.80
CA GLN A 99 38.53 23.91 12.31
C GLN A 99 37.96 24.69 11.13
N ILE A 100 37.25 24.02 10.21
CA ILE A 100 36.59 24.66 9.06
C ILE A 100 35.46 25.58 9.53
N GLU A 101 34.70 25.17 10.55
CA GLU A 101 33.65 26.00 11.14
C GLU A 101 34.21 27.33 11.68
N ASN A 102 35.33 27.26 12.40
CA ASN A 102 36.02 28.45 12.94
C ASN A 102 36.76 29.25 11.86
N ARG A 103 37.31 28.58 10.84
CA ARG A 103 38.07 29.18 9.75
C ARG A 103 37.61 28.62 8.40
N PRO A 104 36.58 29.23 7.79
CA PRO A 104 36.00 28.72 6.54
C PRO A 104 36.94 28.69 5.34
N SER A 105 38.11 29.35 5.39
CA SER A 105 39.10 29.32 4.31
C SER A 105 39.88 28.00 4.21
N VAL A 106 39.91 27.18 5.27
CA VAL A 106 40.55 25.85 5.28
C VAL A 106 39.79 24.91 4.35
N PRO A 107 40.42 24.24 3.36
CA PRO A 107 39.72 23.37 2.42
C PRO A 107 39.00 22.21 3.11
N PHE A 108 38.01 21.60 2.44
CA PHE A 108 37.40 20.38 2.94
C PHE A 108 38.43 19.25 3.04
N PRO A 109 38.34 18.37 4.05
CA PRO A 109 39.33 17.34 4.24
C PRO A 109 39.20 16.26 3.15
N ASP A 110 40.32 15.86 2.59
CA ASP A 110 40.51 14.72 1.68
C ASP A 110 41.52 13.72 2.28
N ASP A 111 41.76 12.59 1.61
CA ASP A 111 42.70 11.57 2.07
C ASP A 111 44.14 12.09 2.25
N ALA A 112 44.54 13.14 1.53
CA ALA A 112 45.89 13.71 1.59
C ALA A 112 46.07 14.74 2.72
N SER A 113 44.99 15.44 3.09
CA SER A 113 44.96 16.45 4.15
C SER A 113 44.97 15.86 5.56
N LEU A 114 44.69 14.56 5.67
CA LEU A 114 44.74 13.84 6.93
C LEU A 114 46.17 13.37 7.19
N GLU A 115 46.68 13.67 8.39
CA GLU A 115 48.02 13.29 8.84
C GLU A 115 48.18 11.77 9.05
N SER A 116 47.11 10.99 8.82
CA SER A 116 47.05 9.54 9.00
C SER A 116 46.25 8.89 7.87
N VAL A 117 46.76 7.77 7.34
CA VAL A 117 46.10 7.01 6.27
C VAL A 117 44.95 6.22 6.86
N ILE A 118 43.72 6.54 6.45
CA ILE A 118 42.52 5.78 6.85
C ILE A 118 42.50 4.43 6.10
N PRO A 119 42.36 3.31 6.81
CA PRO A 119 42.13 2.01 6.19
C PRO A 119 40.90 1.99 5.28
N ALA A 120 41.03 1.39 4.09
CA ALA A 120 40.00 1.43 3.05
C ALA A 120 38.70 0.71 3.43
N ASP A 121 38.78 -0.27 4.35
CA ASP A 121 37.66 -0.99 4.94
C ASP A 121 36.76 -0.11 5.83
N LEU A 122 37.29 1.00 6.36
CA LEU A 122 36.54 1.94 7.20
C LEU A 122 35.89 3.07 6.40
N VAL A 123 36.23 3.22 5.11
CA VAL A 123 35.78 4.33 4.26
C VAL A 123 34.78 3.83 3.23
N ARG A 124 33.57 4.36 3.28
CA ARG A 124 32.53 4.06 2.30
C ARG A 124 32.53 5.09 1.16
N PRO A 125 32.79 4.68 -0.09
CA PRO A 125 32.65 5.58 -1.23
C PRO A 125 31.16 5.90 -1.46
N VAL A 126 30.86 7.16 -1.76
CA VAL A 126 29.50 7.65 -2.04
C VAL A 126 29.56 8.54 -3.26
N ASP A 127 28.88 8.16 -4.34
CA ASP A 127 28.71 9.04 -5.49
C ASP A 127 27.72 10.16 -5.12
N VAL A 128 28.17 11.41 -5.20
CA VAL A 128 27.35 12.57 -4.84
C VAL A 128 26.10 12.67 -5.72
N THR A 129 26.17 12.17 -6.95
CA THR A 129 25.10 12.34 -7.93
C THR A 129 23.93 11.37 -7.75
N SER A 130 24.20 10.16 -7.28
CA SER A 130 23.19 9.10 -7.13
C SER A 130 22.83 8.79 -5.68
N GLU A 131 23.79 8.86 -4.75
CA GLU A 131 23.62 8.29 -3.40
C GLU A 131 23.52 9.34 -2.29
N TYR A 132 23.96 10.58 -2.54
CA TYR A 132 24.06 11.60 -1.50
C TYR A 132 22.72 11.92 -0.81
N VAL A 133 21.62 11.96 -1.58
CA VAL A 133 20.29 12.27 -1.04
C VAL A 133 19.83 11.22 -0.02
N GLU A 134 20.20 9.95 -0.22
CA GLU A 134 19.89 8.89 0.75
C GLU A 134 20.63 9.10 2.07
N TRP A 135 21.88 9.57 2.01
CA TRP A 135 22.67 9.87 3.21
C TRP A 135 22.18 11.08 3.97
N ILE A 136 21.57 12.07 3.29
CA ILE A 136 20.86 13.16 3.97
C ILE A 136 19.65 12.63 4.75
N GLN A 137 18.96 11.60 4.23
CA GLN A 137 17.79 11.01 4.90
C GLN A 137 18.18 10.13 6.09
N LYS A 138 19.28 9.38 5.97
CA LYS A 138 19.71 8.36 6.94
C LYS A 138 20.65 8.89 8.03
N SER A 139 21.04 10.17 8.01
CA SER A 139 22.11 10.72 8.85
C SER A 139 21.94 10.49 10.35
N ASP A 140 20.69 10.40 10.82
CA ASP A 140 20.34 10.30 12.24
C ASP A 140 20.00 8.86 12.66
N GLU A 141 19.86 7.94 11.71
CA GLU A 141 19.42 6.55 11.94
C GLU A 141 20.59 5.54 11.95
N VAL A 142 21.72 5.89 11.33
CA VAL A 142 22.86 4.98 11.12
C VAL A 142 23.98 5.32 12.10
N ALA A 143 24.71 4.29 12.55
CA ALA A 143 25.96 4.49 13.30
C ALA A 143 26.93 5.40 12.51
N PRO A 144 27.78 6.19 13.19
CA PRO A 144 28.68 7.12 12.51
C PRO A 144 29.68 6.37 11.62
N GLU A 145 29.54 6.55 10.31
CA GLU A 145 30.39 5.96 9.27
C GLU A 145 31.23 7.05 8.60
N ILE A 146 32.41 6.68 8.11
CA ILE A 146 33.27 7.57 7.31
C ILE A 146 32.89 7.43 5.85
N LEU A 147 32.46 8.54 5.25
CA LEU A 147 32.03 8.61 3.86
C LEU A 147 33.08 9.35 3.03
N ARG A 148 33.47 8.78 1.88
CA ARG A 148 34.23 9.48 0.83
C ARG A 148 33.25 9.94 -0.25
N LEU A 149 32.92 11.22 -0.24
CA LEU A 149 32.05 11.82 -1.24
C LEU A 149 32.82 12.04 -2.54
N GLN A 150 32.39 11.38 -3.60
CA GLN A 150 32.99 11.45 -4.93
C GLN A 150 32.20 12.40 -5.82
N PHE A 151 32.90 13.39 -6.38
CA PHE A 151 32.29 14.43 -7.22
C PHE A 151 32.60 14.18 -8.71
N PRO A 152 31.71 14.62 -9.62
CA PRO A 152 31.96 14.54 -11.05
C PRO A 152 33.01 15.56 -11.53
N ASP A 153 33.51 15.33 -12.75
CA ASP A 153 34.33 16.27 -13.53
C ASP A 153 35.65 16.72 -12.86
N LYS A 154 36.39 15.76 -12.28
CA LYS A 154 37.72 15.95 -11.67
C LYS A 154 37.75 16.86 -10.44
N ILE A 155 36.60 17.10 -9.81
CA ILE A 155 36.58 17.76 -8.50
C ILE A 155 37.10 16.76 -7.45
N PRO A 156 38.05 17.16 -6.57
CA PRO A 156 38.58 16.26 -5.54
C PRO A 156 37.47 15.70 -4.65
N SER A 157 37.62 14.45 -4.20
CA SER A 157 36.73 13.86 -3.20
C SER A 157 36.96 14.48 -1.82
N ILE A 158 35.93 14.45 -0.97
CA ILE A 158 36.06 14.86 0.44
C ILE A 158 35.66 13.70 1.35
N ILE A 159 36.16 13.73 2.58
CA ILE A 159 35.86 12.75 3.61
C ILE A 159 34.99 13.41 4.66
N VAL A 160 33.88 12.77 5.04
CA VAL A 160 32.93 13.30 6.03
C VAL A 160 32.39 12.19 6.91
N VAL A 161 31.87 12.54 8.09
CA VAL A 161 31.14 11.59 8.96
C VAL A 161 29.66 11.64 8.63
N SER A 162 29.00 10.49 8.51
CA SER A 162 27.59 10.36 8.10
C SER A 162 26.62 11.27 8.88
N GLU A 163 26.77 11.38 10.20
CA GLU A 163 25.92 12.20 11.08
C GLU A 163 25.99 13.71 10.74
N SER A 164 27.13 14.19 10.24
CA SER A 164 27.35 15.61 9.93
C SER A 164 26.76 16.02 8.58
N VAL A 165 26.34 15.05 7.76
CA VAL A 165 25.83 15.28 6.40
C VAL A 165 24.52 16.06 6.42
N ALA A 166 23.52 15.75 7.25
CA ALA A 166 22.26 16.51 7.18
C ALA A 166 22.34 17.88 7.89
N THR A 167 23.16 18.00 8.93
CA THR A 167 23.10 19.09 9.90
C THR A 167 24.16 20.16 9.65
N GLU A 168 25.44 19.80 9.85
CA GLU A 168 26.57 20.74 9.93
C GLU A 168 27.18 21.06 8.56
N LEU A 169 27.30 20.06 7.69
CA LEU A 169 27.99 20.17 6.40
C LEU A 169 27.37 21.25 5.50
N LEU A 170 26.04 21.37 5.49
CA LEU A 170 25.33 22.41 4.72
C LEU A 170 25.74 23.84 5.16
N SER A 171 25.88 24.07 6.47
CA SER A 171 26.30 25.37 7.00
C SER A 171 27.72 25.72 6.58
N MET A 172 28.61 24.72 6.56
CA MET A 172 29.99 24.90 6.10
C MET A 172 30.04 25.16 4.59
N CYS A 173 29.24 24.44 3.80
CA CYS A 173 29.08 24.70 2.36
C CYS A 173 28.64 26.15 2.11
N MET A 174 27.71 26.67 2.91
CA MET A 174 27.27 28.06 2.78
C MET A 174 28.41 29.06 3.02
N GLN A 175 29.28 28.81 4.01
CA GLN A 175 30.45 29.65 4.25
C GLN A 175 31.44 29.60 3.08
N LYS A 176 31.60 28.45 2.41
CA LYS A 176 32.43 28.33 1.19
C LYS A 176 31.86 29.13 0.02
N VAL A 177 30.55 29.11 -0.17
CA VAL A 177 29.88 29.94 -1.18
C VAL A 177 30.07 31.42 -0.87
N ARG A 178 29.92 31.82 0.39
CA ARG A 178 30.18 33.19 0.84
C ARG A 178 31.61 33.64 0.54
N LEU A 179 32.61 32.80 0.79
CA LEU A 179 34.00 33.11 0.45
C LEU A 179 34.21 33.30 -1.05
N TYR A 180 33.60 32.43 -1.88
CA TYR A 180 33.64 32.59 -3.33
C TYR A 180 33.04 33.93 -3.77
N LEU A 181 31.89 34.32 -3.22
CA LEU A 181 31.21 35.57 -3.57
C LEU A 181 31.99 36.81 -3.09
N ARG A 182 32.74 36.71 -1.99
CA ARG A 182 33.62 37.78 -1.49
C ARG A 182 34.84 38.02 -2.37
N SER A 183 35.26 37.03 -3.16
CA SER A 183 36.36 37.21 -4.10
C SER A 183 36.00 38.24 -5.16
N THR A 184 36.98 39.04 -5.58
CA THR A 184 36.76 40.23 -6.41
C THR A 184 36.08 39.84 -7.73
N LYS A 185 35.04 40.59 -8.11
CA LYS A 185 34.20 40.41 -9.32
C LYS A 185 33.24 39.20 -9.33
N ASN A 186 33.38 38.21 -8.43
CA ASN A 186 32.52 37.01 -8.44
C ASN A 186 31.07 37.31 -8.08
N ALA A 187 30.81 38.13 -7.05
CA ALA A 187 29.44 38.52 -6.70
C ALA A 187 28.72 39.25 -7.85
N SER A 188 29.41 40.19 -8.52
CA SER A 188 28.86 40.91 -9.67
C SER A 188 28.63 39.99 -10.86
N TYR A 189 29.55 39.05 -11.12
CA TYR A 189 29.39 38.04 -12.16
C TYR A 189 28.16 37.15 -11.91
N ILE A 190 28.02 36.61 -10.69
CA ILE A 190 26.89 35.77 -10.31
C ILE A 190 25.58 36.56 -10.38
N HIS A 191 25.56 37.80 -9.87
CA HIS A 191 24.39 38.68 -9.98
C HIS A 191 23.96 38.88 -11.44
N HIS A 192 24.89 39.25 -12.32
CA HIS A 192 24.59 39.43 -13.75
C HIS A 192 24.09 38.15 -14.43
N LYS A 193 24.68 36.98 -14.11
CA LYS A 193 24.20 35.68 -14.63
C LYS A 193 22.80 35.35 -14.14
N LEU A 194 22.51 35.60 -12.86
CA LEU A 194 21.21 35.33 -12.27
C LEU A 194 20.13 36.32 -12.72
N LEU A 195 20.48 37.57 -13.01
CA LEU A 195 19.53 38.59 -13.48
C LEU A 195 18.78 38.14 -14.74
N SER A 196 19.46 37.42 -15.64
CA SER A 196 18.84 36.84 -16.84
C SER A 196 17.70 35.84 -16.54
N HIS A 197 17.73 35.19 -15.36
CA HIS A 197 16.71 34.25 -14.91
C HIS A 197 15.64 34.93 -14.04
N PHE A 198 15.91 36.14 -13.54
CA PHE A 198 15.04 36.89 -12.61
C PHE A 198 14.82 38.36 -13.05
N PRO A 199 14.35 38.63 -14.28
CA PRO A 199 14.30 39.99 -14.81
C PRO A 199 13.37 40.94 -14.03
N THR A 200 12.34 40.41 -13.36
CA THR A 200 11.37 41.20 -12.58
C THR A 200 11.65 41.21 -11.08
N ARG A 201 12.74 40.58 -10.61
CA ARG A 201 13.05 40.38 -9.18
C ARG A 201 14.48 40.79 -8.82
N GLU A 202 15.01 41.81 -9.46
CA GLU A 202 16.39 42.30 -9.23
C GLU A 202 16.65 42.73 -7.77
N ALA A 203 15.70 43.41 -7.14
CA ALA A 203 15.80 43.81 -5.74
C ALA A 203 15.94 42.59 -4.82
N ALA A 204 15.04 41.60 -4.97
CA ALA A 204 15.08 40.35 -4.20
C ALA A 204 16.35 39.52 -4.45
N LEU A 205 16.86 39.52 -5.68
CA LEU A 205 18.14 38.89 -6.03
C LEU A 205 19.32 39.57 -5.31
N SER A 206 19.33 40.90 -5.32
CA SER A 206 20.37 41.70 -4.66
C SER A 206 20.35 41.51 -3.15
N ASP A 207 19.16 41.47 -2.56
CA ASP A 207 18.97 41.20 -1.13
C ASP A 207 19.39 39.78 -0.76
N ALA A 208 19.06 38.77 -1.58
CA ALA A 208 19.47 37.40 -1.32
C ALA A 208 20.99 37.22 -1.40
N ILE A 209 21.67 37.81 -2.40
CA ILE A 209 23.14 37.78 -2.47
C ILE A 209 23.75 38.52 -1.28
N ARG A 210 23.19 39.66 -0.89
CA ARG A 210 23.62 40.40 0.30
C ARG A 210 23.46 39.55 1.56
N GLN A 211 22.35 38.85 1.71
CA GLN A 211 22.08 37.94 2.83
C GLN A 211 23.15 36.84 2.93
N VAL A 212 23.57 36.23 1.83
CA VAL A 212 24.68 35.25 1.83
C VAL A 212 25.98 35.87 2.34
N LEU A 213 26.26 37.13 1.99
CA LEU A 213 27.46 37.85 2.39
C LEU A 213 27.44 38.30 3.87
N THR A 214 26.27 38.70 4.37
CA THR A 214 26.09 39.27 5.72
C THR A 214 25.71 38.22 6.75
N THR A 215 24.71 37.39 6.48
CA THR A 215 24.08 36.43 7.40
C THR A 215 23.94 35.03 6.77
N PRO A 216 25.07 34.29 6.60
CA PRO A 216 25.07 32.99 5.92
C PRO A 216 24.21 31.93 6.63
N HIS A 217 24.07 31.99 7.95
CA HIS A 217 23.20 31.06 8.69
C HIS A 217 21.72 31.22 8.29
N ASP A 218 21.26 32.46 8.11
CA ASP A 218 19.89 32.71 7.64
C ASP A 218 19.71 32.27 6.19
N ALA A 219 20.76 32.40 5.36
CA ALA A 219 20.72 31.90 3.99
C ALA A 219 20.52 30.39 3.93
N VAL A 220 21.08 29.61 4.87
CA VAL A 220 20.84 28.15 4.97
C VAL A 220 19.35 27.84 5.19
N SER A 221 18.63 28.67 5.95
CA SER A 221 17.19 28.47 6.19
C SER A 221 16.38 28.52 4.89
N THR A 222 16.83 29.29 3.90
CA THR A 222 16.18 29.41 2.58
C THR A 222 16.35 28.18 1.69
N ILE A 223 17.33 27.32 2.01
CA ILE A 223 17.54 26.00 1.39
C ILE A 223 16.70 24.95 2.11
N ARG A 224 16.68 24.97 3.45
CA ARG A 224 15.87 24.04 4.27
C ARG A 224 14.36 24.23 4.09
N ARG A 225 13.93 25.46 3.83
CA ARG A 225 12.54 25.82 3.53
C ARG A 225 12.48 26.60 2.21
N PRO A 226 12.57 25.91 1.07
CA PRO A 226 12.66 26.55 -0.22
C PRO A 226 11.32 27.15 -0.66
N THR A 227 11.34 28.43 -1.02
CA THR A 227 10.29 29.07 -1.80
C THR A 227 10.55 28.84 -3.30
N ASP A 228 9.58 29.13 -4.17
CA ASP A 228 9.81 29.05 -5.63
C ASP A 228 10.94 29.99 -6.08
N PHE A 229 11.11 31.13 -5.40
CA PHE A 229 12.23 32.02 -5.66
C PHE A 229 13.56 31.42 -5.20
N THR A 230 13.65 31.03 -3.92
CA THR A 230 14.93 30.60 -3.33
C THR A 230 15.40 29.27 -3.91
N TYR A 231 14.49 28.35 -4.26
CA TYR A 231 14.82 27.13 -4.98
C TYR A 231 15.51 27.41 -6.32
N ASN A 232 14.92 28.28 -7.14
CA ASN A 232 15.49 28.63 -8.44
C ASN A 232 16.79 29.43 -8.28
N LEU A 233 16.85 30.33 -7.30
CA LEU A 233 18.05 31.09 -6.96
C LEU A 233 19.23 30.16 -6.72
N TRP A 234 19.09 29.20 -5.80
CA TRP A 234 20.15 28.27 -5.43
C TRP A 234 20.53 27.33 -6.59
N THR A 235 19.53 26.85 -7.34
CA THR A 235 19.76 26.01 -8.53
C THR A 235 20.63 26.72 -9.56
N HIS A 236 20.26 27.94 -9.94
CA HIS A 236 21.00 28.71 -10.94
C HIS A 236 22.33 29.24 -10.40
N MET A 237 22.40 29.61 -9.12
CA MET A 237 23.63 30.09 -8.49
C MET A 237 24.68 28.99 -8.45
N CYS A 238 24.33 27.81 -7.92
CA CYS A 238 25.25 26.67 -7.85
C CYS A 238 25.71 26.24 -9.25
N THR A 239 24.79 26.15 -10.21
CA THR A 239 25.12 25.84 -11.61
C THR A 239 26.09 26.86 -12.22
N SER A 240 25.88 28.15 -11.95
CA SER A 240 26.73 29.23 -12.48
C SER A 240 28.12 29.22 -11.84
N MET A 241 28.21 28.99 -10.53
CA MET A 241 29.47 28.85 -9.80
C MET A 241 30.29 27.66 -10.30
N ILE A 242 29.65 26.49 -10.43
CA ILE A 242 30.30 25.26 -10.92
C ILE A 242 30.85 25.48 -12.33
N LYS A 243 30.07 26.11 -13.23
CA LYS A 243 30.50 26.42 -14.60
C LYS A 243 31.66 27.41 -14.64
N ASP A 244 31.63 28.46 -13.82
CA ASP A 244 32.71 29.44 -13.72
C ASP A 244 34.01 28.81 -13.27
N ILE A 245 33.98 28.05 -12.17
CA ILE A 245 35.16 27.40 -11.59
C ILE A 245 35.77 26.40 -12.57
N ARG A 246 34.93 25.63 -13.27
CA ARG A 246 35.38 24.67 -14.30
C ARG A 246 36.06 25.31 -15.51
N SER A 247 35.71 26.55 -15.83
CA SER A 247 36.29 27.24 -16.98
C SER A 247 37.71 27.75 -16.74
N ARG A 248 38.22 27.62 -15.52
CA ARG A 248 39.57 28.04 -15.13
C ARG A 248 40.59 26.97 -15.50
N ASN A 249 41.74 27.39 -16.03
CA ASN A 249 42.82 26.48 -16.45
C ASN A 249 43.54 25.82 -15.26
N GLU A 250 43.63 26.51 -14.11
CA GLU A 250 44.22 26.01 -12.87
C GLU A 250 43.21 26.12 -11.74
N LEU A 251 42.92 25.00 -11.08
CA LEU A 251 42.00 24.92 -9.95
C LEU A 251 42.80 25.04 -8.65
N LEU A 252 42.65 26.17 -7.97
CA LEU A 252 43.21 26.36 -6.63
C LEU A 252 42.39 25.56 -5.60
N GLU A 253 42.97 25.26 -4.44
CA GLU A 253 42.29 24.49 -3.38
C GLU A 253 40.99 25.14 -2.90
N HIS A 254 40.95 26.47 -2.86
CA HIS A 254 39.75 27.23 -2.50
C HIS A 254 38.66 27.15 -3.58
N ASP A 255 39.04 27.12 -4.86
CA ASP A 255 38.11 26.96 -5.97
C ASP A 255 37.48 25.57 -5.96
N SER A 256 38.29 24.54 -5.68
CA SER A 256 37.81 23.17 -5.49
C SER A 256 36.81 23.08 -4.33
N SER A 257 37.13 23.70 -3.19
CA SER A 257 36.24 23.75 -2.02
C SER A 257 34.91 24.46 -2.31
N SER A 258 34.94 25.55 -3.07
CA SER A 258 33.73 26.28 -3.47
C SER A 258 32.89 25.49 -4.49
N ALA A 259 33.51 24.74 -5.39
CA ALA A 259 32.81 23.86 -6.32
C ALA A 259 32.15 22.68 -5.61
N GLN A 260 32.86 22.02 -4.68
CA GLN A 260 32.31 20.96 -3.81
C GLN A 260 31.09 21.47 -3.05
N ALA A 261 31.20 22.64 -2.40
CA ALA A 261 30.09 23.25 -1.68
C ALA A 261 28.87 23.56 -2.55
N ALA A 262 29.08 24.11 -3.75
CA ALA A 262 28.01 24.40 -4.70
C ALA A 262 27.30 23.12 -5.17
N TYR A 263 28.06 22.03 -5.37
CA TYR A 263 27.49 20.72 -5.68
C TYR A 263 26.56 20.22 -4.57
N LEU A 264 27.07 20.18 -3.33
CA LEU A 264 26.31 19.70 -2.19
C LEU A 264 25.05 20.55 -1.95
N ILE A 265 25.17 21.89 -2.00
CA ILE A 265 24.01 22.80 -1.88
C ILE A 265 22.94 22.51 -2.94
N GLY A 266 23.35 22.22 -4.18
CA GLY A 266 22.40 21.81 -5.23
C GLY A 266 21.55 20.60 -4.84
N TYR A 267 22.18 19.57 -4.27
CA TYR A 267 21.47 18.36 -3.81
C TYR A 267 20.64 18.60 -2.55
N TYR A 268 21.11 19.39 -1.58
CA TYR A 268 20.26 19.79 -0.44
C TYR A 268 19.02 20.54 -0.91
N ASN A 269 19.19 21.48 -1.84
CA ASN A 269 18.10 22.28 -2.37
C ASN A 269 17.05 21.41 -3.08
N ALA A 270 17.49 20.42 -3.87
CA ALA A 270 16.59 19.44 -4.49
C ALA A 270 15.88 18.56 -3.45
N TYR A 271 16.60 18.08 -2.43
CA TYR A 271 16.04 17.26 -1.35
C TYR A 271 14.95 17.99 -0.56
N TYR A 272 15.26 19.17 -0.03
CA TYR A 272 14.29 19.95 0.76
C TYR A 272 13.11 20.44 -0.08
N ARG A 273 13.32 20.70 -1.39
CA ARG A 273 12.21 20.99 -2.31
C ARG A 273 11.30 19.78 -2.49
N GLY A 274 11.87 18.59 -2.61
CA GLY A 274 11.11 17.34 -2.67
C GLY A 274 10.27 17.10 -1.40
N LEU A 275 10.82 17.40 -0.23
CA LEU A 275 10.09 17.31 1.04
C LEU A 275 8.93 18.31 1.13
N ASP A 276 9.16 19.58 0.83
CA ASP A 276 8.11 20.62 0.82
C ASP A 276 7.01 20.29 -0.20
N GLN A 277 7.38 19.80 -1.39
CA GLN A 277 6.41 19.37 -2.39
C GLN A 277 5.57 18.18 -1.89
N LYS A 278 6.21 17.17 -1.28
CA LYS A 278 5.49 16.03 -0.71
C LYS A 278 4.51 16.46 0.38
N GLN A 279 4.93 17.35 1.29
CA GLN A 279 4.07 17.89 2.34
C GLN A 279 2.86 18.64 1.78
N ARG A 280 3.05 19.49 0.76
CA ARG A 280 1.94 20.19 0.10
C ARG A 280 0.99 19.24 -0.62
N GLU A 281 1.52 18.22 -1.28
CA GLU A 281 0.70 17.19 -1.93
C GLU A 281 -0.10 16.38 -0.90
N GLU A 282 0.49 16.06 0.26
CA GLU A 282 -0.18 15.43 1.39
C GLU A 282 -1.30 16.31 1.97
N GLU A 283 -1.02 17.61 2.21
CA GLU A 283 -2.02 18.57 2.71
C GLU A 283 -3.18 18.77 1.72
N PHE A 284 -2.89 18.84 0.42
CA PHE A 284 -3.92 18.94 -0.61
C PHE A 284 -4.78 17.67 -0.66
N ALA A 285 -4.15 16.50 -0.67
CA ALA A 285 -4.85 15.22 -0.64
C ALA A 285 -5.72 15.09 0.63
N LEU A 286 -5.23 15.56 1.77
CA LEU A 286 -5.99 15.61 3.01
C LEU A 286 -7.24 16.50 2.89
N LYS A 287 -7.11 17.70 2.30
CA LYS A 287 -8.27 18.59 2.05
C LYS A 287 -9.30 17.96 1.12
N VAL A 288 -8.87 17.21 0.10
CA VAL A 288 -9.78 16.47 -0.79
C VAL A 288 -10.53 15.40 -0.01
N VAL A 289 -9.85 14.63 0.85
CA VAL A 289 -10.49 13.65 1.74
C VAL A 289 -11.47 14.34 2.67
N GLU A 290 -11.08 15.41 3.37
CA GLU A 290 -11.96 16.16 4.28
C GLU A 290 -13.22 16.66 3.58
N LYS A 291 -13.07 17.23 2.38
CA LYS A 291 -14.20 17.66 1.57
C LYS A 291 -15.11 16.50 1.18
N HIS A 292 -14.54 15.35 0.80
CA HIS A 292 -15.33 14.16 0.51
C HIS A 292 -16.11 13.65 1.74
N LEU A 293 -15.48 13.67 2.92
CA LEU A 293 -16.12 13.29 4.18
C LEU A 293 -17.26 14.24 4.58
N GLU A 294 -17.29 15.48 4.09
CA GLU A 294 -18.36 16.45 4.34
C GLU A 294 -19.46 16.39 3.28
N ASP A 295 -19.08 16.41 2.00
CA ASP A 295 -20.00 16.57 0.86
C ASP A 295 -20.65 15.25 0.42
N SER A 296 -20.15 14.10 0.86
CA SER A 296 -20.69 12.82 0.40
C SER A 296 -22.16 12.66 0.78
N ARG A 297 -22.99 12.42 -0.23
CA ARG A 297 -24.43 12.16 -0.08
C ARG A 297 -24.77 10.68 0.01
N VAL A 298 -23.77 9.82 -0.14
CA VAL A 298 -23.89 8.36 -0.18
C VAL A 298 -22.96 7.78 0.89
N PRO A 299 -23.35 6.71 1.61
CA PRO A 299 -22.46 6.02 2.52
C PRO A 299 -21.30 5.43 1.74
N PHE A 300 -20.11 5.53 2.34
CA PHE A 300 -18.87 5.05 1.75
C PHE A 300 -18.12 4.21 2.77
N THR A 301 -17.27 3.33 2.30
CA THR A 301 -16.41 2.50 3.15
C THR A 301 -15.03 3.14 3.26
N PHE A 302 -14.21 2.65 4.19
CA PHE A 302 -12.80 3.07 4.25
C PHE A 302 -12.06 2.82 2.92
N ARG A 303 -12.41 1.73 2.24
CA ARG A 303 -11.86 1.38 0.93
C ARG A 303 -12.17 2.46 -0.11
N ASP A 304 -13.39 2.97 -0.10
CA ASP A 304 -13.79 3.99 -1.07
C ASP A 304 -12.95 5.26 -0.90
N VAL A 305 -12.70 5.68 0.36
CA VAL A 305 -11.85 6.85 0.69
C VAL A 305 -10.41 6.68 0.19
N ILE A 306 -9.79 5.53 0.42
CA ILE A 306 -8.39 5.30 -0.02
C ILE A 306 -8.26 5.14 -1.55
N THR A 307 -9.35 4.79 -2.24
CA THR A 307 -9.43 4.68 -3.69
C THR A 307 -9.90 5.95 -4.39
N LEU A 308 -10.21 7.01 -3.63
CA LEU A 308 -10.62 8.29 -4.21
C LEU A 308 -9.62 8.75 -5.26
N PRO A 309 -10.07 9.10 -6.47
CA PRO A 309 -9.19 9.64 -7.49
C PRO A 309 -8.82 11.08 -7.11
N ASP A 310 -7.52 11.37 -7.17
CA ASP A 310 -6.98 12.71 -7.21
C ASP A 310 -7.30 13.41 -8.55
N ASP A 311 -6.96 14.69 -8.70
CA ASP A 311 -7.17 15.50 -9.91
C ASP A 311 -6.62 14.84 -11.20
N ARG A 312 -5.66 13.92 -11.05
CA ARG A 312 -5.02 13.17 -12.14
C ARG A 312 -5.54 11.74 -12.31
N GLY A 313 -6.60 11.35 -11.61
CA GLY A 313 -7.21 10.01 -11.68
C GLY A 313 -6.43 8.92 -10.92
N ASN A 314 -5.42 9.27 -10.12
CA ASN A 314 -4.67 8.31 -9.31
C ASN A 314 -5.29 8.18 -7.91
N PRO A 315 -5.24 7.00 -7.26
CA PRO A 315 -5.73 6.85 -5.89
C PRO A 315 -4.99 7.76 -4.89
N ILE A 316 -5.74 8.39 -3.98
CA ILE A 316 -5.21 9.24 -2.89
C ILE A 316 -4.21 8.48 -2.01
N SER A 317 -4.35 7.16 -1.86
CA SER A 317 -3.41 6.29 -1.11
C SER A 317 -1.96 6.35 -1.59
N ARG A 318 -1.69 6.82 -2.82
CA ARG A 318 -0.31 7.04 -3.29
C ARG A 318 0.35 8.27 -2.68
N LYS A 319 -0.45 9.27 -2.30
CA LYS A 319 0.01 10.57 -1.81
C LYS A 319 -0.13 10.70 -0.30
N LEU A 320 -1.19 10.14 0.26
CA LEU A 320 -1.50 10.23 1.68
C LEU A 320 -1.41 8.84 2.32
N PRO A 321 -0.61 8.64 3.38
CA PRO A 321 -0.52 7.36 4.07
C PRO A 321 -1.85 6.98 4.70
N THR A 322 -2.13 5.67 4.74
CA THR A 322 -3.39 5.11 5.23
C THR A 322 -3.68 5.47 6.69
N ASP A 323 -2.65 5.56 7.53
CA ASP A 323 -2.78 5.91 8.94
C ASP A 323 -3.32 7.34 9.12
N ARG A 324 -2.89 8.27 8.27
CA ARG A 324 -3.40 9.65 8.30
C ARG A 324 -4.86 9.75 7.89
N VAL A 325 -5.29 8.94 6.93
CA VAL A 325 -6.72 8.84 6.56
C VAL A 325 -7.53 8.32 7.73
N ALA A 326 -7.04 7.27 8.40
CA ALA A 326 -7.69 6.70 9.58
C ALA A 326 -7.80 7.73 10.72
N GLU A 327 -6.72 8.43 11.05
CA GLU A 327 -6.71 9.51 12.05
C GLU A 327 -7.75 10.59 11.75
N THR A 328 -7.88 11.00 10.48
CA THR A 328 -8.84 12.04 10.06
C THR A 328 -10.28 11.56 10.20
N ILE A 329 -10.56 10.31 9.82
CA ILE A 329 -11.87 9.69 9.99
C ILE A 329 -12.21 9.56 11.49
N GLU A 330 -11.28 9.09 12.32
CA GLU A 330 -11.48 8.97 13.77
C GLU A 330 -11.77 10.31 14.45
N LYS A 331 -11.07 11.38 14.04
CA LYS A 331 -11.35 12.74 14.53
C LYS A 331 -12.79 13.17 14.22
N ARG A 332 -13.33 12.80 13.06
CA ARG A 332 -14.69 13.14 12.60
C ARG A 332 -15.80 12.28 13.22
N ILE A 333 -15.46 11.11 13.77
CA ILE A 333 -16.40 10.20 14.45
C ILE A 333 -16.63 10.60 15.91
N LYS A 334 -15.74 11.40 16.50
CA LYS A 334 -15.89 11.84 17.89
C LYS A 334 -16.99 12.92 17.99
N PRO A 335 -17.98 12.78 18.90
CA PRO A 335 -18.98 13.82 19.14
C PRO A 335 -18.33 15.06 19.78
N GLY A 336 -18.76 16.26 19.38
CA GLY A 336 -18.20 17.52 19.88
C GLY A 336 -18.69 17.90 21.29
N SER A 337 -19.85 17.39 21.72
CA SER A 337 -20.47 17.61 23.03
C SER A 337 -21.64 16.63 23.23
N GLY A 338 -22.00 16.34 24.49
CA GLY A 338 -22.85 15.20 24.91
C GLY A 338 -24.24 15.04 24.26
N ASP A 339 -24.78 16.10 23.66
CA ASP A 339 -26.08 16.08 22.95
C ASP A 339 -25.97 16.23 21.43
N SER A 340 -24.75 16.30 20.87
CA SER A 340 -24.52 16.47 19.43
C SER A 340 -24.06 15.18 18.76
N LEU A 341 -24.65 14.86 17.61
CA LEU A 341 -24.16 13.79 16.75
C LEU A 341 -22.75 14.14 16.23
N ALA A 342 -21.93 13.10 16.07
CA ALA A 342 -20.67 13.26 15.37
C ALA A 342 -20.90 13.75 13.93
N PRO A 343 -19.99 14.58 13.38
CA PRO A 343 -20.05 14.99 11.97
C PRO A 343 -20.12 13.80 11.00
N LEU A 344 -19.40 12.72 11.32
CA LEU A 344 -19.39 11.49 10.54
C LEU A 344 -19.86 10.31 11.42
N LEU A 345 -20.84 9.56 10.91
CA LEU A 345 -21.36 8.38 11.59
C LEU A 345 -20.71 7.12 11.05
N ARG A 346 -20.25 6.25 11.94
CA ARG A 346 -19.78 4.90 11.62
C ARG A 346 -20.91 3.91 11.88
N ILE A 347 -21.34 3.20 10.84
CA ILE A 347 -22.41 2.21 10.89
C ILE A 347 -21.82 0.87 10.46
N ARG A 348 -21.82 -0.10 11.38
CA ARG A 348 -21.46 -1.47 11.05
C ARG A 348 -22.63 -2.16 10.35
N GLY A 349 -22.42 -2.52 9.08
CA GLY A 349 -23.39 -3.25 8.28
C GLY A 349 -23.55 -4.70 8.72
N ALA A 350 -24.58 -5.37 8.19
CA ALA A 350 -24.82 -6.80 8.46
C ALA A 350 -23.71 -7.72 7.94
N ASP A 351 -22.92 -7.24 6.97
CA ASP A 351 -21.75 -7.87 6.37
C ASP A 351 -20.45 -7.66 7.17
N GLN A 352 -20.53 -7.06 8.36
CA GLN A 352 -19.38 -6.69 9.21
C GLN A 352 -18.49 -5.60 8.62
N VAL A 353 -18.93 -4.92 7.54
CA VAL A 353 -18.21 -3.78 6.97
C VAL A 353 -18.65 -2.49 7.67
N ASP A 354 -17.69 -1.62 7.94
CA ASP A 354 -17.97 -0.29 8.49
C ASP A 354 -18.24 0.70 7.35
N TYR A 355 -19.45 1.24 7.35
CA TYR A 355 -19.90 2.31 6.47
C TYR A 355 -19.83 3.65 7.20
N TYR A 356 -19.45 4.68 6.47
CA TYR A 356 -19.35 6.05 6.94
C TYR A 356 -20.35 6.92 6.19
N VAL A 357 -21.09 7.75 6.93
CA VAL A 357 -22.05 8.68 6.34
C VAL A 357 -22.04 10.00 7.11
N PRO A 358 -22.08 11.16 6.44
CA PRO A 358 -22.21 12.43 7.13
C PRO A 358 -23.56 12.51 7.86
N SER A 359 -23.57 12.92 9.13
CA SER A 359 -24.80 12.96 9.93
C SER A 359 -25.88 13.84 9.31
N ALA A 360 -25.48 14.93 8.63
CA ALA A 360 -26.37 15.84 7.92
C ALA A 360 -27.19 15.16 6.80
N HIS A 361 -26.63 14.15 6.13
CA HIS A 361 -27.26 13.46 4.99
C HIS A 361 -27.81 12.07 5.35
N ALA A 362 -27.42 11.53 6.50
CA ALA A 362 -27.73 10.15 6.88
C ALA A 362 -29.23 9.84 6.96
N PHE A 363 -30.03 10.76 7.50
CA PHE A 363 -31.48 10.55 7.63
C PHE A 363 -32.20 10.63 6.28
N ALA A 364 -31.88 11.62 5.44
CA ALA A 364 -32.42 11.72 4.09
C ALA A 364 -32.07 10.48 3.24
N HIS A 365 -30.82 10.01 3.35
CA HIS A 365 -30.37 8.79 2.69
C HIS A 365 -31.11 7.55 3.19
N PHE A 366 -31.35 7.45 4.51
CA PHE A 366 -32.14 6.37 5.09
C PHE A 366 -33.54 6.32 4.48
N LEU A 367 -34.24 7.45 4.39
CA LEU A 367 -35.59 7.51 3.81
C LEU A 367 -35.62 7.09 2.34
N GLN A 368 -34.71 7.65 1.53
CA GLN A 368 -34.63 7.31 0.11
C GLN A 368 -34.38 5.81 -0.12
N HIS A 369 -33.49 5.21 0.69
CA HIS A 369 -33.19 3.78 0.58
C HIS A 369 -34.28 2.90 1.16
N ARG A 370 -35.00 3.36 2.19
CA ARG A 370 -36.18 2.70 2.75
C ARG A 370 -37.26 2.55 1.69
N GLU A 371 -37.59 3.63 0.98
CA GLU A 371 -38.60 3.64 -0.08
C GLU A 371 -38.22 2.71 -1.23
N ALA A 372 -37.00 2.84 -1.76
CA ALA A 372 -36.52 2.00 -2.86
C ALA A 372 -36.54 0.50 -2.49
N LEU A 373 -36.11 0.15 -1.27
CA LEU A 373 -36.12 -1.23 -0.80
C LEU A 373 -37.53 -1.73 -0.50
N SER A 374 -38.43 -0.88 0.01
CA SER A 374 -39.84 -1.22 0.23
C SER A 374 -40.51 -1.64 -1.09
N ASP A 375 -40.33 -0.85 -2.14
CA ASP A 375 -40.88 -1.15 -3.47
C ASP A 375 -40.32 -2.46 -4.04
N GLU A 376 -39.01 -2.68 -3.89
CA GLU A 376 -38.36 -3.91 -4.33
C GLU A 376 -38.89 -5.14 -3.58
N LEU A 377 -38.98 -5.06 -2.24
CA LEU A 377 -39.51 -6.13 -1.40
C LEU A 377 -40.98 -6.42 -1.72
N ARG A 378 -41.80 -5.39 -1.92
CA ARG A 378 -43.20 -5.54 -2.28
C ARG A 378 -43.35 -6.33 -3.58
N ARG A 379 -42.62 -5.95 -4.64
CA ARG A 379 -42.63 -6.67 -5.92
C ARG A 379 -42.16 -8.11 -5.75
N TYR A 380 -41.04 -8.32 -5.05
CA TYR A 380 -40.50 -9.65 -4.76
C TYR A 380 -41.53 -10.57 -4.09
N TYR A 381 -42.20 -10.08 -3.05
CA TYR A 381 -43.20 -10.88 -2.33
C TYR A 381 -44.46 -11.13 -3.17
N ILE A 382 -44.95 -10.15 -3.93
CA ILE A 382 -46.12 -10.34 -4.81
C ILE A 382 -45.82 -11.42 -5.87
N GLU A 383 -44.66 -11.36 -6.50
CA GLU A 383 -44.24 -12.35 -7.51
C GLU A 383 -44.09 -13.75 -6.92
N ARG A 384 -43.40 -13.88 -5.78
CA ARG A 384 -43.22 -15.16 -5.07
C ARG A 384 -44.55 -15.74 -4.60
N CYS A 385 -45.44 -14.93 -4.03
CA CYS A 385 -46.79 -15.36 -3.64
C CYS A 385 -47.61 -15.82 -4.84
N SER A 386 -47.60 -15.06 -5.94
CA SER A 386 -48.32 -15.44 -7.17
C SER A 386 -47.80 -16.77 -7.74
N ALA A 387 -46.49 -16.98 -7.72
CA ALA A 387 -45.87 -18.23 -8.16
C ALA A 387 -46.28 -19.42 -7.27
N ALA A 388 -46.24 -19.26 -5.94
CA ALA A 388 -46.65 -20.29 -4.99
C ALA A 388 -48.15 -20.63 -5.14
N PHE A 389 -49.01 -19.63 -5.31
CA PHE A 389 -50.45 -19.84 -5.51
C PHE A 389 -50.77 -20.58 -6.80
N LYS A 390 -50.02 -20.37 -7.89
CA LYS A 390 -50.18 -21.17 -9.14
C LYS A 390 -49.90 -22.67 -8.91
N GLN A 391 -49.05 -22.97 -7.94
CA GLN A 391 -48.71 -24.34 -7.52
C GLN A 391 -49.57 -24.85 -6.36
N ASP A 392 -50.60 -24.10 -5.94
CA ASP A 392 -51.48 -24.42 -4.82
C ASP A 392 -50.72 -24.52 -3.47
N ARG A 393 -49.65 -23.72 -3.34
CA ARG A 393 -48.76 -23.58 -2.17
C ARG A 393 -48.86 -22.20 -1.53
N VAL A 394 -48.40 -22.11 -0.27
CA VAL A 394 -48.30 -20.85 0.48
C VAL A 394 -46.87 -20.68 1.00
N LEU A 395 -46.30 -19.48 0.86
CA LEU A 395 -45.00 -19.12 1.43
C LEU A 395 -45.02 -19.25 2.96
N MET A 396 -43.96 -19.81 3.55
CA MET A 396 -43.83 -19.96 4.99
C MET A 396 -43.79 -18.60 5.70
N SER A 397 -43.05 -17.64 5.15
CA SER A 397 -42.99 -16.24 5.60
C SER A 397 -44.36 -15.55 5.65
N MET A 398 -45.33 -15.96 4.82
CA MET A 398 -46.65 -15.33 4.73
C MET A 398 -47.70 -15.92 5.69
N LYS A 399 -47.36 -16.93 6.48
CA LYS A 399 -48.32 -17.59 7.40
C LYS A 399 -48.64 -16.77 8.64
N ASN A 400 -47.64 -16.13 9.23
CA ASN A 400 -47.76 -15.35 10.45
C ASN A 400 -46.92 -14.08 10.35
N ASP A 401 -47.36 -13.01 11.00
CA ASP A 401 -46.69 -11.71 11.03
C ASP A 401 -45.27 -11.83 11.61
N GLU A 402 -45.06 -12.69 12.62
CA GLU A 402 -43.72 -12.93 13.18
C GLU A 402 -42.73 -13.55 12.17
N LEU A 403 -43.21 -14.51 11.37
CA LEU A 403 -42.38 -15.15 10.33
C LEU A 403 -42.10 -14.19 9.19
N PHE A 404 -43.09 -13.36 8.86
CA PHE A 404 -42.97 -12.32 7.86
C PHE A 404 -41.91 -11.27 8.26
N GLN A 405 -41.97 -10.77 9.49
CA GLN A 405 -40.99 -9.81 10.02
C GLN A 405 -39.57 -10.38 10.07
N LYS A 406 -39.40 -11.64 10.47
CA LYS A 406 -38.09 -12.32 10.45
C LYS A 406 -37.53 -12.41 9.03
N HIS A 407 -38.38 -12.73 8.07
CA HIS A 407 -37.98 -12.84 6.67
C HIS A 407 -37.65 -11.47 6.06
N ILE A 408 -38.44 -10.42 6.36
CA ILE A 408 -38.11 -9.03 5.98
C ILE A 408 -36.73 -8.65 6.52
N LEU A 409 -36.44 -8.91 7.79
CA LEU A 409 -35.12 -8.59 8.36
C LEU A 409 -33.98 -9.31 7.63
N GLN A 410 -34.17 -10.58 7.26
CA GLN A 410 -33.18 -11.36 6.53
C GLN A 410 -32.96 -10.80 5.12
N GLU A 411 -34.04 -10.47 4.40
CA GLU A 411 -33.96 -9.85 3.07
C GLU A 411 -33.30 -8.46 3.13
N VAL A 412 -33.62 -7.64 4.14
CA VAL A 412 -32.99 -6.33 4.35
C VAL A 412 -31.49 -6.48 4.62
N ARG A 413 -31.08 -7.43 5.47
CA ARG A 413 -29.65 -7.72 5.71
C ARG A 413 -28.91 -8.17 4.46
N THR A 414 -29.58 -8.92 3.59
CA THR A 414 -28.98 -9.49 2.37
C THR A 414 -28.88 -8.43 1.27
N ARG A 415 -29.93 -7.64 1.05
CA ARG A 415 -30.01 -6.66 -0.03
C ARG A 415 -29.39 -5.31 0.32
N SER A 416 -29.46 -4.91 1.59
CA SER A 416 -28.89 -3.64 2.07
C SER A 416 -28.29 -3.80 3.48
N PRO A 417 -27.05 -4.32 3.57
CA PRO A 417 -26.35 -4.48 4.84
C PRO A 417 -26.20 -3.17 5.63
N TYR A 418 -25.99 -2.06 4.93
CA TYR A 418 -25.93 -0.71 5.51
C TYR A 418 -27.24 -0.30 6.18
N LEU A 419 -28.38 -0.46 5.48
CA LEU A 419 -29.69 -0.10 6.04
C LEU A 419 -30.03 -0.97 7.26
N ALA A 420 -29.67 -2.26 7.22
CA ALA A 420 -29.78 -3.14 8.38
C ALA A 420 -28.97 -2.65 9.59
N GLY A 421 -27.78 -2.07 9.37
CA GLY A 421 -26.96 -1.46 10.41
C GLY A 421 -27.56 -0.18 10.99
N LEU A 422 -28.26 0.61 10.16
CA LEU A 422 -28.98 1.82 10.52
C LEU A 422 -30.27 1.58 11.29
N LEU A 423 -30.92 0.41 11.11
CA LEU A 423 -32.19 0.03 11.78
C LEU A 423 -32.01 -0.25 13.28
N LYS A 424 -31.40 0.70 13.99
CA LYS A 424 -31.26 0.73 15.45
C LYS A 424 -31.98 1.96 15.97
N TYR A 425 -32.74 1.79 17.03
CA TYR A 425 -33.57 2.85 17.58
C TYR A 425 -32.74 4.07 17.96
N GLU A 426 -31.60 3.87 18.62
CA GLU A 426 -30.75 4.93 19.15
C GLU A 426 -30.21 5.82 18.02
N ILE A 427 -29.72 5.20 16.94
CA ILE A 427 -29.11 5.91 15.80
C ILE A 427 -30.18 6.73 15.07
N LEU A 428 -31.30 6.09 14.70
CA LEU A 428 -32.37 6.78 13.98
C LEU A 428 -33.01 7.87 14.83
N PHE A 429 -33.17 7.65 16.13
CA PHE A 429 -33.75 8.64 17.03
C PHE A 429 -32.86 9.89 17.13
N LEU A 430 -31.55 9.73 17.29
CA LEU A 430 -30.62 10.86 17.31
C LEU A 430 -30.60 11.59 15.95
N LEU A 431 -30.60 10.85 14.84
CA LEU A 431 -30.71 11.42 13.50
C LEU A 431 -31.99 12.23 13.34
N ALA A 432 -33.12 11.65 13.72
CA ALA A 432 -34.42 12.30 13.72
C ALA A 432 -34.41 13.59 14.52
N GLN A 433 -33.83 13.59 15.73
CA GLN A 433 -33.70 14.78 16.56
C GLN A 433 -32.90 15.89 15.87
N SER A 434 -31.78 15.55 15.23
CA SER A 434 -30.98 16.52 14.48
C SER A 434 -31.71 17.12 13.27
N THR A 435 -32.66 16.38 12.69
CA THR A 435 -33.47 16.81 11.53
C THR A 435 -34.83 17.40 11.86
N LYS A 436 -35.21 17.54 13.15
CA LYS A 436 -36.55 18.01 13.61
C LYS A 436 -36.99 19.38 13.05
N GLY A 437 -36.06 20.16 12.50
CA GLY A 437 -36.35 21.45 11.85
C GLY A 437 -36.97 21.35 10.45
N ASN A 438 -36.88 20.21 9.75
CA ASN A 438 -37.48 20.03 8.42
C ASN A 438 -38.91 19.49 8.55
N ALA A 439 -39.89 20.31 8.11
CA ALA A 439 -41.31 19.96 8.16
C ALA A 439 -41.64 18.69 7.35
N ASP A 440 -40.85 18.42 6.30
CA ASP A 440 -41.04 17.33 5.34
C ASP A 440 -40.94 15.94 5.99
N TYR A 441 -40.15 15.79 7.06
CA TYR A 441 -39.88 14.48 7.67
C TYR A 441 -40.86 14.10 8.79
N ARG A 442 -41.82 14.96 9.14
CA ARG A 442 -42.71 14.72 10.30
C ARG A 442 -43.56 13.46 10.15
N GLU A 443 -44.01 13.15 8.94
CA GLU A 443 -44.84 11.98 8.68
C GLU A 443 -44.00 10.69 8.67
N ASP A 444 -42.83 10.71 8.03
CA ASP A 444 -41.88 9.59 8.08
C ASP A 444 -41.48 9.23 9.51
N LEU A 445 -41.25 10.23 10.36
CA LEU A 445 -40.92 10.02 11.76
C LEU A 445 -42.04 9.30 12.53
N ARG A 446 -43.31 9.49 12.18
CA ARG A 446 -44.44 8.77 12.79
C ARG A 446 -44.50 7.32 12.35
N ILE A 447 -44.12 7.04 11.10
CA ILE A 447 -44.08 5.68 10.55
C ILE A 447 -42.92 4.89 11.16
N ILE A 448 -41.78 5.53 11.41
CA ILE A 448 -40.56 4.86 11.91
C ILE A 448 -40.62 4.61 13.43
N PHE A 449 -41.11 5.58 14.21
CA PHE A 449 -41.06 5.53 15.67
C PHE A 449 -42.43 5.25 16.30
N ALA A 450 -42.46 4.38 17.30
CA ALA A 450 -43.62 4.23 18.17
C ALA A 450 -43.62 5.38 19.19
N PRO A 451 -44.58 6.34 19.15
CA PRO A 451 -44.55 7.56 19.97
C PRO A 451 -44.50 7.32 21.49
N GLU A 452 -44.93 6.14 21.94
CA GLU A 452 -45.19 5.85 23.36
C GLU A 452 -44.17 4.91 24.02
N LYS A 453 -43.26 4.27 23.27
CA LYS A 453 -42.48 3.11 23.79
C LYS A 453 -40.96 3.18 23.63
N GLY A 454 -40.41 4.24 23.04
CA GLY A 454 -38.96 4.35 22.83
C GLY A 454 -38.39 3.18 22.02
N ARG A 455 -39.14 2.70 21.02
CA ARG A 455 -38.78 1.58 20.14
C ARG A 455 -39.15 1.90 18.70
N LEU A 456 -38.46 1.25 17.76
CA LEU A 456 -38.85 1.26 16.35
C LEU A 456 -40.17 0.53 16.17
N GLN A 457 -40.97 0.98 15.20
CA GLN A 457 -42.12 0.23 14.73
C GLN A 457 -41.70 -1.12 14.13
N PRO A 458 -42.60 -2.10 14.06
CA PRO A 458 -42.33 -3.36 13.37
C PRO A 458 -41.91 -3.15 11.91
N LEU A 459 -41.04 -4.03 11.38
CA LEU A 459 -40.43 -3.82 10.05
C LEU A 459 -41.45 -3.80 8.91
N ASP A 460 -42.55 -4.53 9.04
CA ASP A 460 -43.69 -4.47 8.10
C ASP A 460 -44.33 -3.07 8.07
N VAL A 461 -44.36 -2.35 9.19
CA VAL A 461 -44.83 -0.97 9.25
C VAL A 461 -43.76 0.00 8.74
N VAL A 462 -42.50 -0.17 9.17
CA VAL A 462 -41.38 0.69 8.75
C VAL A 462 -41.15 0.65 7.24
N PHE A 463 -41.31 -0.52 6.61
CA PHE A 463 -41.23 -0.67 5.16
C PHE A 463 -42.60 -0.61 4.47
N GLU A 464 -43.69 -0.32 5.17
CA GLU A 464 -45.05 -0.21 4.58
C GLU A 464 -45.45 -1.45 3.74
N LEU A 465 -45.14 -2.63 4.28
CA LEU A 465 -45.43 -3.94 3.71
C LEU A 465 -46.60 -4.58 4.47
N ASP A 466 -47.81 -4.36 4.00
CA ASP A 466 -49.00 -5.04 4.54
C ASP A 466 -49.13 -6.44 3.92
N ARG A 467 -48.91 -7.47 4.74
CA ARG A 467 -49.02 -8.88 4.35
C ARG A 467 -50.34 -9.21 3.65
N ASN A 468 -51.46 -8.68 4.14
CA ASN A 468 -52.78 -8.96 3.57
C ASN A 468 -52.97 -8.28 2.22
N ARG A 469 -52.42 -7.08 2.02
CA ARG A 469 -52.43 -6.41 0.72
C ARG A 469 -51.58 -7.17 -0.28
N ILE A 470 -50.37 -7.59 0.10
CA ILE A 470 -49.48 -8.39 -0.75
C ILE A 470 -50.16 -9.68 -1.22
N ILE A 471 -50.86 -10.38 -0.32
CA ILE A 471 -51.61 -11.60 -0.67
C ILE A 471 -52.72 -11.28 -1.68
N LYS A 472 -53.52 -10.24 -1.44
CA LYS A 472 -54.60 -9.84 -2.35
C LYS A 472 -54.08 -9.43 -3.73
N ASP A 473 -53.01 -8.66 -3.77
CA ASP A 473 -52.36 -8.22 -5.00
C ASP A 473 -51.80 -9.42 -5.78
N ALA A 474 -51.21 -10.39 -5.08
CA ALA A 474 -50.76 -11.64 -5.68
C ALA A 474 -51.91 -12.50 -6.22
N GLU A 475 -53.07 -12.50 -5.56
CA GLU A 475 -54.28 -13.19 -6.02
C GLU A 475 -54.88 -12.54 -7.27
N LEU A 476 -54.84 -11.20 -7.39
CA LEU A 476 -55.28 -10.46 -8.57
C LEU A 476 -54.46 -10.82 -9.82
N LEU A 477 -53.20 -11.21 -9.65
CA LEU A 477 -52.31 -11.65 -10.73
C LEU A 477 -52.53 -13.11 -11.16
N LEU A 478 -53.43 -13.84 -10.50
CA LEU A 478 -53.77 -15.20 -10.90
C LEU A 478 -54.70 -15.20 -12.11
N PRO A 479 -54.55 -16.19 -13.03
CA PRO A 479 -55.53 -16.40 -14.08
C PRO A 479 -56.94 -16.59 -13.51
N PHE A 480 -57.97 -16.08 -14.19
CA PHE A 480 -59.36 -16.05 -13.69
C PHE A 480 -59.90 -17.42 -13.21
N TYR A 481 -59.45 -18.52 -13.82
CA TYR A 481 -59.83 -19.89 -13.45
C TYR A 481 -59.23 -20.37 -12.11
N LEU A 482 -58.19 -19.71 -11.63
CA LEU A 482 -57.56 -19.90 -10.32
C LEU A 482 -58.01 -18.86 -9.29
N GLY A 483 -58.77 -17.83 -9.66
CA GLY A 483 -59.22 -16.77 -8.73
C GLY A 483 -60.60 -17.04 -8.12
N THR A 484 -61.45 -17.84 -8.76
CA THR A 484 -62.83 -18.11 -8.30
C THR A 484 -62.91 -19.39 -7.44
N PRO A 485 -63.61 -19.38 -6.28
CA PRO A 485 -63.60 -20.51 -5.33
C PRO A 485 -64.05 -21.84 -5.93
N PHE A 486 -65.08 -21.81 -6.78
CA PHE A 486 -65.64 -22.99 -7.44
C PHE A 486 -64.68 -23.57 -8.50
N LEU A 487 -64.03 -22.73 -9.31
CA LEU A 487 -63.06 -23.18 -10.32
C LEU A 487 -61.73 -23.63 -9.69
N ARG A 488 -61.32 -23.02 -8.57
CA ARG A 488 -60.22 -23.52 -7.72
C ARG A 488 -60.49 -24.95 -7.23
N ALA A 489 -61.71 -25.25 -6.79
CA ALA A 489 -62.08 -26.60 -6.33
C ALA A 489 -62.03 -27.64 -7.46
N ILE A 490 -62.50 -27.29 -8.66
CA ILE A 490 -62.49 -28.17 -9.84
C ILE A 490 -61.07 -28.46 -10.31
N THR A 491 -60.24 -27.41 -10.48
CA THR A 491 -58.84 -27.57 -10.90
C THR A 491 -58.03 -28.38 -9.88
N ARG A 492 -58.29 -28.19 -8.58
CA ARG A 492 -57.70 -28.98 -7.50
C ARG A 492 -58.13 -30.45 -7.54
N TYR A 493 -59.40 -30.73 -7.80
CA TYR A 493 -59.93 -32.10 -7.91
C TYR A 493 -59.31 -32.84 -9.10
N VAL A 494 -59.26 -32.19 -10.26
CA VAL A 494 -58.63 -32.75 -11.49
C VAL A 494 -57.14 -32.99 -11.25
N ARG A 495 -56.40 -32.03 -10.70
CA ARG A 495 -54.98 -32.21 -10.41
C ARG A 495 -54.73 -33.33 -9.40
N ALA A 496 -55.55 -33.44 -8.34
CA ALA A 496 -55.45 -34.52 -7.36
C ALA A 496 -55.72 -35.92 -7.94
N LEU A 497 -56.56 -36.04 -8.98
CA LEU A 497 -56.82 -37.28 -9.70
C LEU A 497 -55.66 -37.71 -10.61
N PHE A 498 -54.91 -36.76 -11.18
CA PHE A 498 -53.83 -37.04 -12.13
C PHE A 498 -52.41 -37.02 -11.53
N SER A 499 -52.18 -36.34 -10.40
CA SER A 499 -50.82 -36.15 -9.83
C SER A 499 -50.62 -36.76 -8.43
N GLY A 500 -51.58 -37.52 -7.91
CA GLY A 500 -51.52 -38.10 -6.55
C GLY A 500 -51.79 -37.07 -5.43
N ARG A 501 -52.30 -37.54 -4.29
CA ARG A 501 -52.61 -36.69 -3.12
C ARG A 501 -51.34 -36.03 -2.57
N VAL A 502 -51.16 -34.74 -2.82
CA VAL A 502 -50.15 -33.89 -2.19
C VAL A 502 -50.41 -33.85 -0.68
N ARG A 503 -49.42 -34.22 0.13
CA ARG A 503 -49.50 -34.21 1.61
C ARG A 503 -49.61 -32.75 2.10
N PRO A 504 -50.29 -32.48 3.24
CA PRO A 504 -50.41 -31.12 3.77
C PRO A 504 -49.06 -30.43 4.03
N SER A 505 -48.00 -31.20 4.33
CA SER A 505 -46.63 -30.72 4.51
C SER A 505 -46.02 -30.12 3.23
N ASP A 506 -46.41 -30.61 2.05
CA ASP A 506 -45.81 -30.23 0.76
C ASP A 506 -46.51 -28.99 0.15
N ARG A 507 -47.53 -28.47 0.85
CA ARG A 507 -48.26 -27.23 0.49
C ARG A 507 -47.59 -25.97 1.03
N VAL A 508 -46.58 -26.14 1.88
CA VAL A 508 -45.81 -25.05 2.45
C VAL A 508 -44.55 -24.93 1.63
N GLU A 509 -44.43 -23.84 0.90
CA GLU A 509 -43.18 -23.52 0.24
C GLU A 509 -42.27 -22.84 1.25
N HIS A 510 -41.16 -23.50 1.59
CA HIS A 510 -40.12 -22.86 2.38
C HIS A 510 -39.48 -21.77 1.52
N ASP A 511 -39.40 -20.56 2.06
CA ASP A 511 -38.72 -19.47 1.40
C ASP A 511 -37.26 -19.90 1.19
N VAL A 512 -36.87 -20.16 -0.05
CA VAL A 512 -35.48 -20.47 -0.39
C VAL A 512 -34.70 -19.17 -0.22
N ALA A 513 -34.01 -19.05 0.90
CA ALA A 513 -32.88 -18.15 1.05
C ALA A 513 -31.78 -18.64 0.09
N ASP A 514 -31.33 -17.74 -0.79
CA ASP A 514 -30.29 -18.02 -1.77
C ASP A 514 -29.10 -18.80 -1.17
N GLU A 515 -28.69 -19.87 -1.85
CA GLU A 515 -27.44 -20.61 -1.65
C GLU A 515 -26.22 -19.71 -1.92
N ARG A 516 -25.86 -18.82 -0.98
CA ARG A 516 -24.55 -18.15 -0.99
C ARG A 516 -23.72 -18.28 0.28
N ASP A 517 -24.28 -18.76 1.40
CA ASP A 517 -23.56 -18.81 2.68
C ASP A 517 -23.21 -20.22 3.22
N SER A 518 -23.48 -21.30 2.49
CA SER A 518 -23.15 -22.67 2.93
C SER A 518 -21.89 -23.25 2.28
N ARG A 519 -20.76 -22.54 2.42
CA ARG A 519 -19.41 -23.13 2.31
C ARG A 519 -18.55 -22.74 3.51
N SER A 520 -19.04 -23.00 4.72
CA SER A 520 -18.19 -23.18 5.90
C SER A 520 -18.98 -23.87 7.02
N SER A 521 -19.06 -25.21 6.97
CA SER A 521 -19.24 -26.09 8.14
C SER A 521 -19.48 -27.54 7.69
N THR A 522 -18.42 -28.18 7.27
CA THR A 522 -18.23 -29.63 7.42
C THR A 522 -17.21 -29.72 8.56
N THR A 523 -17.41 -30.38 9.70
CA THR A 523 -18.03 -31.66 10.03
C THR A 523 -18.05 -31.80 11.55
N SER A 524 -19.12 -32.29 12.17
CA SER A 524 -19.05 -33.39 13.16
C SER A 524 -20.43 -33.72 13.72
N SER A 525 -21.01 -34.84 13.30
CA SER A 525 -21.80 -35.68 14.21
C SER A 525 -22.01 -37.06 13.59
N GLY A 526 -21.12 -37.98 13.97
CA GLY A 526 -21.37 -39.41 13.91
C GLY A 526 -21.47 -39.92 15.34
N ARG A 527 -22.67 -40.36 15.72
CA ARG A 527 -23.00 -40.97 17.02
C ARG A 527 -22.20 -42.26 17.23
N THR A 528 -21.83 -42.56 18.48
CA THR A 528 -22.31 -43.76 19.18
C THR A 528 -21.99 -43.71 20.67
N SER A 529 -22.91 -44.31 21.41
CA SER A 529 -23.10 -44.36 22.86
C SER A 529 -22.02 -45.20 23.57
N THR A 530 -21.71 -44.90 24.84
CA THR A 530 -21.95 -45.76 26.03
C THR A 530 -21.27 -45.22 27.30
N SER A 531 -22.05 -45.17 28.38
CA SER A 531 -21.74 -45.59 29.76
C SER A 531 -20.51 -45.08 30.54
N SER A 532 -20.83 -44.42 31.66
CA SER A 532 -20.35 -44.64 33.04
C SER A 532 -19.00 -44.11 33.55
N THR A 533 -19.12 -43.40 34.69
CA THR A 533 -18.28 -43.40 35.92
C THR A 533 -17.26 -42.26 36.12
N ILE A 534 -17.61 -41.40 37.10
CA ILE A 534 -16.81 -40.84 38.22
C ILE A 534 -15.28 -40.89 38.11
N GLY A 535 -14.63 -39.75 38.38
CA GLY A 535 -13.29 -39.72 39.01
C GLY A 535 -12.39 -38.58 38.58
N ASP A 536 -12.02 -37.77 39.56
CA ASP A 536 -11.06 -36.67 39.64
C ASP A 536 -9.67 -36.89 38.95
N ASP A 537 -8.97 -35.77 38.75
CA ASP A 537 -7.56 -35.52 39.12
C ASP A 537 -6.53 -35.11 38.02
N GLU A 538 -5.55 -34.34 38.52
CA GLU A 538 -4.46 -33.49 38.00
C GLU A 538 -3.55 -33.88 36.81
N GLY A 539 -2.81 -32.85 36.30
CA GLY A 539 -1.41 -32.94 35.81
C GLY A 539 -1.20 -32.78 34.29
N ILE A 540 -0.69 -31.64 33.77
CA ILE A 540 0.73 -31.20 33.65
C ILE A 540 1.46 -31.70 32.36
N ASP A 541 1.99 -30.73 31.60
CA ASP A 541 3.15 -30.72 30.66
C ASP A 541 3.16 -31.61 29.39
N THR A 542 3.86 -31.35 28.28
CA THR A 542 4.58 -30.23 27.65
C THR A 542 4.92 -30.69 26.21
N ASP A 543 5.25 -29.71 25.36
CA ASP A 543 6.30 -29.74 24.33
C ASP A 543 6.20 -30.46 22.96
N GLU A 544 6.51 -29.60 21.99
CA GLU A 544 7.42 -29.74 20.85
C GLU A 544 7.03 -30.48 19.56
N ALA A 545 6.99 -29.66 18.51
CA ALA A 545 7.02 -30.03 17.10
C ALA A 545 8.45 -30.38 16.64
N PRO A 546 8.62 -31.26 15.63
CA PRO A 546 9.89 -31.45 14.96
C PRO A 546 10.00 -30.62 13.65
N PRO A 547 11.24 -30.27 13.22
CA PRO A 547 11.48 -29.44 12.04
C PRO A 547 11.76 -30.24 10.75
N MET A 548 11.77 -29.48 9.67
CA MET A 548 12.09 -29.85 8.28
C MET A 548 13.56 -30.19 8.02
N SER A 549 13.76 -30.86 6.88
CA SER A 549 14.86 -30.78 5.88
C SER A 549 15.18 -32.21 5.38
N ALA A 550 15.65 -32.52 4.17
CA ALA A 550 16.33 -31.77 3.10
C ALA A 550 16.34 -32.74 1.87
N VAL A 551 16.22 -32.29 0.61
CA VAL A 551 17.30 -31.93 -0.35
C VAL A 551 17.39 -32.87 -1.57
N ASP A 552 17.56 -32.24 -2.75
CA ASP A 552 18.18 -32.67 -4.02
C ASP A 552 17.72 -33.94 -4.77
N THR A 553 17.92 -34.13 -6.08
CA THR A 553 18.58 -33.39 -7.21
C THR A 553 17.92 -33.98 -8.50
N GLY A 554 17.74 -33.26 -9.62
CA GLY A 554 18.75 -33.11 -10.69
C GLY A 554 18.60 -34.06 -11.90
N MET A 555 17.92 -33.60 -12.96
CA MET A 555 18.20 -33.72 -14.42
C MET A 555 18.31 -35.06 -15.22
N LYS A 556 17.38 -35.17 -16.20
CA LYS A 556 17.48 -35.49 -17.66
C LYS A 556 18.20 -36.77 -18.20
N SER A 557 17.49 -37.53 -19.05
CA SER A 557 17.73 -37.63 -20.52
C SER A 557 16.86 -38.72 -21.22
N ASP A 558 16.69 -38.53 -22.52
CA ASP A 558 15.80 -39.21 -23.48
C ASP A 558 16.25 -40.62 -23.96
N THR A 559 15.29 -41.43 -24.47
CA THR A 559 15.17 -41.89 -25.89
C THR A 559 14.81 -43.38 -26.11
N SER A 560 13.60 -43.61 -26.65
CA SER A 560 13.20 -44.54 -27.74
C SER A 560 13.02 -46.08 -27.62
N ARG A 561 11.92 -46.51 -28.31
CA ARG A 561 11.61 -47.80 -29.01
C ARG A 561 11.46 -49.07 -28.14
N GLY A 562 10.45 -49.93 -28.28
CA GLY A 562 9.38 -50.15 -29.26
C GLY A 562 9.12 -51.67 -29.37
N THR A 563 7.88 -52.11 -29.68
CA THR A 563 7.33 -53.49 -29.86
C THR A 563 6.94 -54.25 -28.57
N GLY A 564 5.81 -54.95 -28.40
CA GLY A 564 4.63 -55.29 -29.22
C GLY A 564 4.04 -56.66 -28.75
N VAL A 565 2.71 -56.87 -28.88
CA VAL A 565 1.87 -58.09 -28.59
C VAL A 565 1.39 -58.23 -27.13
N SER A 566 0.14 -58.09 -26.68
CA SER A 566 -1.26 -58.36 -27.11
C SER A 566 -1.86 -59.72 -26.66
N SER A 567 -2.72 -59.69 -25.63
CA SER A 567 -4.01 -60.42 -25.54
C SER A 567 -4.69 -60.18 -24.19
N GLY A 568 -5.90 -59.56 -24.18
CA GLY A 568 -6.78 -59.39 -23.00
C GLY A 568 -7.64 -60.63 -22.69
N PRO A 569 -8.73 -60.57 -21.87
CA PRO A 569 -9.53 -59.37 -21.53
C PRO A 569 -10.07 -59.26 -20.07
N THR A 570 -10.81 -58.17 -19.80
CA THR A 570 -11.77 -57.88 -18.69
C THR A 570 -11.20 -57.59 -17.28
N ARG A 571 -11.60 -56.58 -16.49
CA ARG A 571 -12.64 -55.52 -16.52
C ARG A 571 -12.23 -54.43 -15.48
N PRO A 572 -12.36 -53.12 -15.75
CA PRO A 572 -11.73 -52.06 -14.94
C PRO A 572 -12.64 -51.50 -13.83
N LYS A 573 -12.01 -51.16 -12.70
CA LYS A 573 -12.55 -50.29 -11.64
C LYS A 573 -12.49 -48.82 -12.11
N SER A 574 -13.58 -48.08 -11.89
CA SER A 574 -13.83 -46.73 -12.39
C SER A 574 -12.80 -45.69 -11.89
N ALA A 575 -12.09 -45.09 -12.85
CA ALA A 575 -11.20 -43.96 -12.66
C ALA A 575 -11.95 -42.62 -12.76
N GLY A 576 -11.63 -41.69 -11.86
CA GLY A 576 -12.01 -40.28 -11.95
C GLY A 576 -11.35 -39.60 -13.16
N SER A 577 -12.14 -38.79 -13.85
CA SER A 577 -11.93 -38.30 -15.22
C SER A 577 -10.78 -37.28 -15.38
N LYS A 578 -9.71 -37.69 -16.07
CA LYS A 578 -8.70 -36.82 -16.73
C LYS A 578 -8.67 -37.05 -18.25
N ALA A 579 -9.83 -36.96 -18.90
CA ALA A 579 -9.97 -37.18 -20.35
C ALA A 579 -10.70 -36.10 -21.20
N PRO A 580 -11.17 -34.92 -20.74
CA PRO A 580 -11.79 -33.94 -21.66
C PRO A 580 -10.81 -33.03 -22.43
N ASN A 581 -9.55 -32.88 -22.01
CA ASN A 581 -8.69 -31.79 -22.52
C ASN A 581 -8.01 -32.04 -23.88
N ALA A 582 -7.81 -33.29 -24.31
CA ALA A 582 -7.10 -33.57 -25.57
C ALA A 582 -7.96 -33.33 -26.82
N ALA A 583 -9.21 -33.78 -26.79
CA ALA A 583 -10.17 -33.58 -27.89
C ALA A 583 -10.53 -32.09 -28.06
N TYR A 584 -10.70 -31.37 -26.94
CA TYR A 584 -10.94 -29.93 -26.94
C TYR A 584 -9.80 -29.16 -27.63
N ARG A 585 -8.54 -29.49 -27.29
CA ARG A 585 -7.36 -28.85 -27.90
C ARG A 585 -7.22 -29.15 -29.38
N GLN A 586 -7.61 -30.34 -29.83
CA GLN A 586 -7.61 -30.67 -31.26
C GLN A 586 -8.68 -29.86 -32.00
N GLN A 587 -9.89 -29.75 -31.46
CA GLN A 587 -10.95 -28.92 -32.03
C GLN A 587 -10.56 -27.43 -32.09
N VAL A 588 -9.85 -26.92 -31.07
CA VAL A 588 -9.32 -25.54 -31.12
C VAL A 588 -8.27 -25.40 -32.22
N LYS A 589 -7.38 -26.40 -32.42
CA LYS A 589 -6.39 -26.36 -33.51
C LYS A 589 -7.05 -26.38 -34.89
N ASP A 590 -8.09 -27.17 -35.08
CA ASP A 590 -8.82 -27.26 -36.34
C ASP A 590 -9.50 -25.91 -36.67
N VAL A 591 -10.10 -25.26 -35.65
CA VAL A 591 -10.65 -23.91 -35.80
C VAL A 591 -9.54 -22.88 -36.05
N VAL A 592 -8.38 -22.99 -35.40
CA VAL A 592 -7.24 -22.08 -35.64
C VAL A 592 -6.72 -22.17 -37.08
N GLN A 593 -6.68 -23.37 -37.67
CA GLN A 593 -6.25 -23.57 -39.06
C GLN A 593 -7.15 -22.86 -40.07
N GLU A 594 -8.42 -22.61 -39.74
CA GLU A 594 -9.34 -21.82 -40.56
C GLU A 594 -8.99 -20.31 -40.56
N PHE A 595 -8.26 -19.84 -39.53
CA PHE A 595 -7.86 -18.44 -39.40
C PHE A 595 -6.40 -18.21 -39.82
N ILE A 596 -5.49 -19.16 -39.59
CA ILE A 596 -4.08 -19.03 -39.99
C ILE A 596 -3.57 -20.38 -40.50
N PRO A 597 -2.87 -20.42 -41.66
CA PRO A 597 -2.31 -21.66 -42.21
C PRO A 597 -1.32 -22.38 -41.27
N ASP A 598 -0.59 -21.64 -40.43
CA ASP A 598 0.29 -22.17 -39.39
C ASP A 598 -0.13 -21.69 -37.99
N PRO A 599 -0.65 -22.59 -37.12
CA PRO A 599 -1.00 -22.28 -35.73
C PRO A 599 0.19 -21.77 -34.89
N SER A 600 1.42 -22.09 -35.30
CA SER A 600 2.65 -21.71 -34.59
C SER A 600 3.02 -20.24 -34.82
N SER A 601 2.40 -19.58 -35.81
CA SER A 601 2.66 -18.17 -36.14
C SER A 601 1.66 -17.17 -35.52
N ILE A 602 0.71 -17.62 -34.68
CA ILE A 602 -0.31 -16.75 -34.07
C ILE A 602 0.31 -15.54 -33.37
N ASP A 603 1.40 -15.74 -32.63
CA ASP A 603 2.06 -14.66 -31.88
C ASP A 603 2.71 -13.61 -32.78
N LYS A 604 3.25 -14.02 -33.93
CA LYS A 604 3.80 -13.10 -34.93
C LYS A 604 2.70 -12.28 -35.58
N VAL A 605 1.61 -12.93 -35.99
CA VAL A 605 0.47 -12.27 -36.63
C VAL A 605 -0.25 -11.31 -35.67
N LEU A 606 -0.34 -11.66 -34.38
CA LEU A 606 -0.86 -10.75 -33.34
C LEU A 606 0.02 -9.50 -33.19
N GLY A 607 1.35 -9.65 -33.26
CA GLY A 607 2.29 -8.52 -33.25
C GLY A 607 2.10 -7.58 -34.45
N ASP A 608 1.99 -8.13 -35.66
CA ASP A 608 1.77 -7.35 -36.87
C ASP A 608 0.41 -6.62 -36.87
N LEU A 609 -0.63 -7.27 -36.35
CA LEU A 609 -1.95 -6.67 -36.22
C LEU A 609 -1.95 -5.57 -35.17
N HIS A 610 -1.26 -5.75 -34.05
CA HIS A 610 -1.09 -4.73 -33.01
C HIS A 610 -0.51 -3.43 -33.59
N GLU A 611 0.58 -3.52 -34.36
CA GLU A 611 1.16 -2.37 -35.07
C GLU A 611 0.18 -1.73 -36.06
N LYS A 612 -0.66 -2.55 -36.70
CA LYS A 612 -1.62 -2.06 -37.70
C LYS A 612 -2.81 -1.34 -37.07
N TRP A 613 -3.44 -1.84 -36.01
CA TRP A 613 -4.62 -1.19 -35.43
C TRP A 613 -4.30 -0.13 -34.38
N ASN A 614 -3.08 -0.13 -33.82
CA ASN A 614 -2.63 0.82 -32.80
C ASN A 614 -1.49 1.73 -33.33
N PRO A 615 -1.79 2.85 -34.00
CA PRO A 615 -0.79 3.73 -34.60
C PRO A 615 -0.12 4.70 -33.60
N LEU A 616 -0.28 4.48 -32.29
CA LEU A 616 0.29 5.37 -31.27
C LEU A 616 1.82 5.29 -31.26
N ILE A 617 2.47 6.44 -31.31
CA ILE A 617 3.95 6.59 -31.32
C ILE A 617 4.52 6.42 -29.91
N ALA A 618 3.77 6.83 -28.88
CA ALA A 618 4.20 6.73 -27.49
C ALA A 618 4.05 5.28 -26.98
N GLU A 619 5.18 4.60 -26.78
CA GLU A 619 5.25 3.19 -26.36
C GLU A 619 4.43 2.86 -25.10
N PRO A 620 4.40 3.70 -24.03
CA PRO A 620 3.58 3.43 -22.85
C PRO A 620 2.07 3.45 -23.14
N ALA A 621 1.61 4.42 -23.93
CA ALA A 621 0.19 4.53 -24.29
C ALA A 621 -0.24 3.39 -25.22
N LYS A 622 0.66 2.99 -26.13
CA LYS A 622 0.47 1.86 -27.03
C LYS A 622 0.29 0.54 -26.27
N SER A 623 1.16 0.28 -25.29
CA SER A 623 1.08 -0.92 -24.44
C SER A 623 -0.17 -0.93 -23.55
N ASN A 624 -0.55 0.21 -22.98
CA ASN A 624 -1.75 0.31 -22.13
C ASN A 624 -3.03 -0.02 -22.92
N LEU A 625 -3.20 0.57 -24.11
CA LEU A 625 -4.38 0.30 -24.95
C LEU A 625 -4.46 -1.18 -25.37
N ARG A 626 -3.32 -1.82 -25.65
CA ARG A 626 -3.24 -3.25 -25.93
C ARG A 626 -3.71 -4.08 -24.74
N GLU A 627 -3.28 -3.74 -23.53
CA GLU A 627 -3.65 -4.49 -22.33
C GLU A 627 -5.12 -4.26 -21.94
N ASP A 628 -5.66 -3.06 -22.16
CA ASP A 628 -7.09 -2.77 -21.96
C ASP A 628 -7.96 -3.65 -22.87
N ILE A 629 -7.62 -3.75 -24.15
CA ILE A 629 -8.31 -4.61 -25.11
C ILE A 629 -8.15 -6.09 -24.73
N ASN A 630 -6.94 -6.52 -24.37
CA ASN A 630 -6.68 -7.90 -23.93
C ASN A 630 -7.47 -8.26 -22.66
N SER A 631 -7.61 -7.32 -21.72
CA SER A 631 -8.39 -7.48 -20.49
C SER A 631 -9.87 -7.61 -20.78
N LEU A 632 -10.39 -6.75 -21.65
CA LEU A 632 -11.79 -6.80 -22.06
C LEU A 632 -12.14 -8.12 -22.76
N VAL A 633 -11.27 -8.64 -23.63
CA VAL A 633 -11.47 -9.94 -24.27
C VAL A 633 -11.42 -11.09 -23.24
N ARG A 634 -10.49 -11.03 -22.27
CA ARG A 634 -10.41 -12.04 -21.19
C ARG A 634 -11.67 -12.06 -20.35
N ASP A 635 -12.19 -10.91 -19.95
CA ASP A 635 -13.39 -10.82 -19.12
C ASP A 635 -14.65 -11.23 -19.88
N PHE A 636 -14.73 -10.90 -21.17
CA PHE A 636 -15.81 -11.35 -22.04
C PHE A 636 -15.84 -12.88 -22.17
N LEU A 637 -14.69 -13.51 -22.43
CA LEU A 637 -14.60 -14.98 -22.50
C LEU A 637 -14.82 -15.65 -21.14
N ARG A 638 -14.39 -15.03 -20.03
CA ARG A 638 -14.64 -15.54 -18.66
C ARG A 638 -16.12 -15.65 -18.36
N LYS A 639 -16.92 -14.64 -18.72
CA LYS A 639 -18.38 -14.67 -18.54
C LYS A 639 -19.06 -15.82 -19.29
N MET A 640 -18.52 -16.21 -20.44
CA MET A 640 -19.06 -17.29 -21.27
C MET A 640 -18.40 -18.66 -21.04
N ARG A 641 -17.40 -18.74 -20.14
CA ARG A 641 -16.59 -19.94 -19.89
C ARG A 641 -17.41 -21.15 -19.41
N SER A 642 -18.57 -20.95 -18.79
CA SER A 642 -19.45 -22.07 -18.39
C SER A 642 -20.02 -22.84 -19.58
N GLY A 643 -20.28 -22.15 -20.71
CA GLY A 643 -20.86 -22.74 -21.92
C GLY A 643 -19.84 -23.41 -22.86
N PHE A 644 -18.54 -23.18 -22.67
CA PHE A 644 -17.47 -23.68 -23.56
C PHE A 644 -16.62 -24.80 -22.93
N ARG A 645 -17.06 -25.42 -21.84
CA ARG A 645 -16.30 -26.47 -21.14
C ARG A 645 -16.28 -27.82 -21.87
N SER A 646 -17.27 -28.08 -22.71
CA SER A 646 -17.44 -29.35 -23.43
C SER A 646 -17.02 -29.27 -24.90
N ALA A 647 -17.13 -28.11 -25.54
CA ALA A 647 -16.70 -27.86 -26.93
C ALA A 647 -16.31 -26.38 -27.13
N PRO A 648 -15.26 -26.08 -27.91
CA PRO A 648 -14.90 -24.71 -28.24
C PRO A 648 -15.94 -24.10 -29.20
N PRO A 649 -16.12 -22.77 -29.19
CA PRO A 649 -16.97 -22.10 -30.18
C PRO A 649 -16.40 -22.27 -31.59
N GLY A 650 -17.27 -22.57 -32.57
CA GLY A 650 -16.88 -22.64 -33.99
C GLY A 650 -16.49 -21.27 -34.57
N ALA A 651 -15.87 -21.28 -35.75
CA ALA A 651 -15.30 -20.10 -36.40
C ALA A 651 -16.31 -18.95 -36.57
N ASP A 652 -17.53 -19.23 -37.01
CA ASP A 652 -18.56 -18.20 -37.19
C ASP A 652 -18.99 -17.55 -35.88
N ARG A 653 -18.97 -18.31 -34.79
CA ARG A 653 -19.27 -17.77 -33.46
C ARG A 653 -18.15 -16.87 -32.98
N ILE A 654 -16.88 -17.22 -33.25
CA ILE A 654 -15.71 -16.37 -32.95
C ILE A 654 -15.76 -15.07 -33.76
N ARG A 655 -16.10 -15.13 -35.05
CA ARG A 655 -16.27 -13.94 -35.91
C ARG A 655 -17.38 -13.01 -35.41
N LYS A 656 -18.50 -13.56 -34.92
CA LYS A 656 -19.61 -12.78 -34.33
C LYS A 656 -19.22 -12.16 -32.99
N MET A 657 -18.55 -12.91 -32.12
CA MET A 657 -18.06 -12.40 -30.82
C MET A 657 -17.01 -11.30 -31.00
N ALA A 658 -16.09 -11.46 -31.96
CA ALA A 658 -15.10 -10.44 -32.26
C ALA A 658 -15.75 -9.16 -32.82
N GLN A 659 -16.79 -9.31 -33.65
CA GLN A 659 -17.57 -8.19 -34.18
C GLN A 659 -18.32 -7.43 -33.07
N GLU A 660 -19.02 -8.15 -32.20
CA GLU A 660 -19.71 -7.55 -31.05
C GLU A 660 -18.75 -6.77 -30.13
N LEU A 661 -17.53 -7.27 -29.96
CA LEU A 661 -16.51 -6.56 -29.18
C LEU A 661 -15.93 -5.36 -29.92
N SER A 662 -15.66 -5.45 -31.23
CA SER A 662 -15.07 -4.35 -32.01
C SER A 662 -16.05 -3.20 -32.27
N ASP A 663 -17.36 -3.47 -32.21
CA ASP A 663 -18.42 -2.50 -32.48
C ASP A 663 -18.87 -1.70 -31.25
N LYS A 664 -18.32 -1.98 -30.06
CA LYS A 664 -18.61 -1.20 -28.85
C LYS A 664 -18.16 0.26 -28.99
N ASP A 665 -18.94 1.18 -28.42
CA ASP A 665 -18.66 2.62 -28.42
C ASP A 665 -17.28 2.96 -27.83
N SER A 666 -16.79 2.14 -26.89
CA SER A 666 -15.45 2.27 -26.30
C SER A 666 -14.31 2.20 -27.32
N PHE A 667 -14.55 1.65 -28.52
CA PHE A 667 -13.57 1.54 -29.60
C PHE A 667 -13.89 2.42 -30.81
N ALA A 668 -14.84 3.36 -30.68
CA ALA A 668 -15.22 4.28 -31.77
C ALA A 668 -14.03 5.10 -32.31
N GLN A 669 -13.03 5.36 -31.46
CA GLN A 669 -11.83 6.14 -31.82
C GLN A 669 -10.79 5.35 -32.63
N ILE A 670 -10.88 4.01 -32.71
CA ILE A 670 -9.92 3.18 -33.44
C ILE A 670 -10.31 3.15 -34.93
N ARG A 671 -9.50 3.81 -35.77
CA ARG A 671 -9.78 3.97 -37.21
C ARG A 671 -9.73 2.66 -38.01
N ARG A 672 -8.89 1.70 -37.61
CA ARG A 672 -8.67 0.43 -38.34
C ARG A 672 -9.42 -0.73 -37.67
N LYS A 673 -10.76 -0.66 -37.70
CA LYS A 673 -11.65 -1.64 -37.05
C LYS A 673 -11.47 -3.07 -37.56
N GLU A 674 -11.21 -3.26 -38.85
CA GLU A 674 -10.98 -4.60 -39.42
C GLU A 674 -9.72 -5.29 -38.85
N SER A 675 -8.63 -4.53 -38.70
CA SER A 675 -7.39 -5.03 -38.10
C SER A 675 -7.56 -5.34 -36.61
N LEU A 676 -8.36 -4.54 -35.89
CA LEU A 676 -8.70 -4.78 -34.49
C LEU A 676 -9.59 -6.02 -34.33
N ARG A 677 -10.61 -6.16 -35.18
CA ARG A 677 -11.49 -7.34 -35.20
C ARG A 677 -10.67 -8.61 -35.42
N ARG A 678 -9.78 -8.60 -36.41
CA ARG A 678 -8.88 -9.74 -36.69
C ARG A 678 -7.94 -10.03 -35.53
N TYR A 679 -7.45 -9.00 -34.84
CA TYR A 679 -6.63 -9.16 -33.64
C TYR A 679 -7.42 -9.83 -32.50
N ILE A 680 -8.67 -9.41 -32.27
CA ILE A 680 -9.56 -9.98 -31.25
C ILE A 680 -9.86 -11.46 -31.54
N GLU A 681 -10.15 -11.82 -32.79
CA GLU A 681 -10.39 -13.22 -33.21
C GLU A 681 -9.22 -14.13 -32.82
N LEU A 682 -8.00 -13.74 -33.20
CA LEU A 682 -6.79 -14.52 -32.94
C LEU A 682 -6.42 -14.54 -31.45
N TYR A 683 -6.68 -13.45 -30.73
CA TYR A 683 -6.44 -13.39 -29.30
C TYR A 683 -7.43 -14.26 -28.51
N MET A 684 -8.70 -14.32 -28.92
CA MET A 684 -9.68 -15.27 -28.36
C MET A 684 -9.24 -16.72 -28.57
N LEU A 685 -8.80 -17.07 -29.77
CA LEU A 685 -8.30 -18.40 -30.10
C LEU A 685 -7.07 -18.78 -29.26
N LYS A 686 -6.14 -17.83 -29.04
CA LYS A 686 -4.97 -18.01 -28.17
C LYS A 686 -5.38 -18.28 -26.72
N LEU A 687 -6.44 -17.64 -26.22
CA LEU A 687 -6.96 -17.87 -24.87
C LEU A 687 -7.68 -19.22 -24.76
N LEU A 688 -8.46 -19.61 -25.77
CA LEU A 688 -9.16 -20.89 -25.82
C LEU A 688 -8.18 -22.07 -25.93
N GLY A 689 -7.04 -21.91 -26.61
CA GLY A 689 -5.98 -22.93 -26.68
C GLY A 689 -5.18 -23.12 -25.38
N ARG A 690 -5.30 -22.18 -24.43
CA ARG A 690 -4.68 -22.25 -23.09
C ARG A 690 -5.59 -22.86 -22.02
N LEU A 691 -6.88 -23.01 -22.32
CA LEU A 691 -7.84 -23.75 -21.50
C LEU A 691 -7.64 -25.26 -21.68
#